data_AF-A0A067R3C7-F1
#
_entry.id   AF-A0A067R3C7-F1
#
_cell.length_a   1.000
_cell.length_b   1.000
_cell.length_c   1.000
_cell.angle_alpha   90.00
_cell.angle_beta   90.00
_cell.angle_gamma   90.00
#
_symmetry.space_group_name_H-M   'P 1'
#
loop_
_entity.id
_entity.type
_entity.pdbx_description
1 polymer ?
#
loop_
_entity_poly.entity_id
_entity_poly.type
_entity_poly.pdbx_seq_one_letter_code
_entity_poly.pdbx_strand_id
1 'polypeptide(L)'
;MPGEDRTLATFVLASIVNNYPQGQEVALQGSLVSICLEQLGDQNPLLRQWLAICLGRLWTNYDKARWCGVRDIAHEKLYNLLSDPVPEVRAAAVYALGTFISSVTERSEHANNIDHSIAMTLINTVSHDMSPLIRKELVVALQWMVLLFENSFLSVALQEEGRTSQALADVSMSPIMGMRRIASRDRLKILSPGSLFNPDGGIIPVTVANAEAFQSNSDRIKRVSSSSSISSLGHGQLSNLPNLSYGSIYMKLWHGLTTLDVDPHPSIRHMSHIITNHIRDQVKDSSVPKEVNDTKITSSLSLPPSPSGRPTFLAGESPPSTISATELHRLAASRSSHLTCRTRKTLPNTISEEENDINSGRKPLVTTQFVDWSCKYFAQPVMKFLQDNDVESSLHYEREWRYQRNSALRCEARDEQRKIATGKLESQVFSARCPNPPSVIQFHPYETYVAVAGKDAFSIWDWLSGCKLSYCPNHGSKASRITSLQFVNSHDVSLLLVGSDDGTVRLWNNYTLAQHGLEPGLVTAWQALADVQPVSRSLNAGAGSVMSWEQRAQNVIVTGDVRIIRIWDAESELKVQDIPTGADCCVTSISTDVSESSLIVAGCGDGSVRLFDRRLPPQEARIMTWREHSAWIVDVNLRSNPQGSGKAITGCVAGDVKFFDLRRNSSLATCETSQGMTAMAVHKAADTFACGSVNQYISVYNMEGSPLNTIKYHEGFMGPRIGPVSCLAFHPYRVSLAAGSMDSSISVYSIDPKR
;
A
#
# COMPACT_ATOMS: atom_id res chain seq x y z
N MET A 1 -6.52 41.85 9.72
CA MET A 1 -7.32 41.10 10.71
C MET A 1 -6.59 39.79 10.99
N PRO A 2 -6.46 39.36 12.25
CA PRO A 2 -5.91 38.05 12.62
C PRO A 2 -6.51 36.88 11.82
N GLY A 3 -5.80 35.75 11.77
CA GLY A 3 -6.32 34.52 11.16
C GLY A 3 -7.51 33.97 11.95
N GLU A 4 -7.44 34.00 13.28
CA GLU A 4 -8.46 33.46 14.19
C GLU A 4 -9.81 34.18 14.08
N ASP A 5 -9.83 35.52 14.11
CA ASP A 5 -11.06 36.29 13.93
C ASP A 5 -11.69 36.06 12.55
N ARG A 6 -10.86 35.87 11.51
CA ARG A 6 -11.34 35.53 10.18
C ARG A 6 -11.93 34.12 10.14
N THR A 7 -11.31 33.14 10.81
CA THR A 7 -11.87 31.80 10.98
C THR A 7 -13.24 31.85 11.64
N LEU A 8 -13.41 32.64 12.70
CA LEU A 8 -14.70 32.83 13.36
C LEU A 8 -15.75 33.45 12.42
N ALA A 9 -15.38 34.47 11.65
CA ALA A 9 -16.25 35.07 10.64
C ALA A 9 -16.64 34.07 9.53
N THR A 10 -15.67 33.28 9.04
CA THR A 10 -15.91 32.22 8.04
C THR A 10 -16.79 31.10 8.60
N PHE A 11 -16.66 30.71 9.87
CA PHE A 11 -17.56 29.75 10.52
C PHE A 11 -18.99 30.27 10.64
N VAL A 12 -19.17 31.56 10.98
CA VAL A 12 -20.48 32.21 11.02
C VAL A 12 -21.11 32.24 9.62
N LEU A 13 -20.35 32.65 8.60
CA LEU A 13 -20.80 32.63 7.19
C LEU A 13 -21.14 31.21 6.72
N ALA A 14 -20.29 30.22 7.01
CA ALA A 14 -20.52 28.81 6.74
C ALA A 14 -21.76 28.27 7.46
N SER A 15 -22.19 28.87 8.56
CA SER A 15 -23.40 28.50 9.30
C SER A 15 -24.64 29.20 8.74
N ILE A 16 -24.53 30.46 8.28
CA ILE A 16 -25.61 31.20 7.61
C ILE A 16 -26.02 30.54 6.28
N VAL A 17 -25.06 30.00 5.52
CA VAL A 17 -25.35 29.35 4.22
C VAL A 17 -25.73 27.87 4.33
N ASN A 18 -25.74 27.30 5.54
CA ASN A 18 -25.92 25.85 5.75
C ASN A 18 -27.38 25.42 5.52
N ASN A 19 -27.68 24.80 4.38
CA ASN A 19 -29.02 24.34 3.99
C ASN A 19 -30.11 25.44 4.03
N TYR A 20 -29.72 26.71 3.83
CA TYR A 20 -30.61 27.86 3.88
C TYR A 20 -30.50 28.70 2.60
N PRO A 21 -31.40 28.49 1.60
CA PRO A 21 -31.27 29.10 0.27
C PRO A 21 -31.27 30.63 0.25
N GLN A 22 -31.99 31.28 1.16
CA GLN A 22 -31.97 32.75 1.28
C GLN A 22 -30.59 33.25 1.77
N GLY A 23 -29.96 32.52 2.70
CA GLY A 23 -28.59 32.79 3.13
C GLY A 23 -27.57 32.55 2.02
N GLN A 24 -27.71 31.45 1.26
CA GLN A 24 -26.87 31.15 0.09
C GLN A 24 -26.98 32.24 -1.00
N GLU A 25 -28.18 32.74 -1.28
CA GLU A 25 -28.40 33.78 -2.29
C GLU A 25 -27.84 35.15 -1.89
N VAL A 26 -28.05 35.58 -0.64
CA VAL A 26 -27.45 36.82 -0.12
C VAL A 26 -25.92 36.72 -0.05
N ALA A 27 -25.38 35.57 0.37
CA ALA A 27 -23.94 35.33 0.39
C ALA A 27 -23.31 35.33 -1.01
N LEU A 28 -24.01 34.80 -2.02
CA LEU A 28 -23.58 34.84 -3.42
C LEU A 28 -23.58 36.28 -3.97
N GLN A 29 -24.60 37.08 -3.64
CA GLN A 29 -24.64 38.52 -3.97
C GLN A 29 -23.52 39.30 -3.28
N GLY A 30 -23.14 38.90 -2.07
CA GLY A 30 -21.99 39.44 -1.32
C GLY A 30 -20.62 38.96 -1.81
N SER A 31 -20.52 38.32 -2.98
CA SER A 31 -19.27 37.82 -3.59
C SER A 31 -18.48 36.83 -2.71
N LEU A 32 -19.16 36.06 -1.84
CA LEU A 32 -18.51 35.16 -0.88
C LEU A 32 -17.62 34.11 -1.54
N VAL A 33 -17.94 33.67 -2.77
CA VAL A 33 -17.10 32.75 -3.55
C VAL A 33 -15.69 33.34 -3.73
N SER A 34 -15.60 34.53 -4.34
CA SER A 34 -14.33 35.18 -4.65
C SER A 34 -13.53 35.52 -3.38
N ILE A 35 -14.21 36.06 -2.36
CA ILE A 35 -13.62 36.42 -1.05
C ILE A 35 -13.02 35.21 -0.32
N CYS A 36 -13.64 34.03 -0.45
CA CYS A 36 -13.11 32.80 0.11
C CYS A 36 -11.93 32.26 -0.71
N LEU A 37 -12.02 32.31 -2.05
CA LEU A 37 -10.99 31.80 -2.95
C LEU A 37 -9.66 32.57 -2.86
N GLU A 38 -9.71 33.88 -2.60
CA GLU A 38 -8.51 34.72 -2.37
C GLU A 38 -7.75 34.32 -1.09
N GLN A 39 -8.42 33.71 -0.11
CA GLN A 39 -7.85 33.40 1.20
C GLN A 39 -7.48 31.92 1.39
N LEU A 40 -7.68 31.05 0.39
CA LEU A 40 -7.30 29.64 0.48
C LEU A 40 -5.79 29.43 0.71
N GLY A 41 -4.94 30.41 0.39
CA GLY A 41 -3.50 30.38 0.64
C GLY A 41 -3.04 30.93 2.01
N ASP A 42 -3.96 31.20 2.95
CA ASP A 42 -3.59 31.74 4.26
C ASP A 42 -2.77 30.75 5.10
N GLN A 43 -1.88 31.28 5.96
CA GLN A 43 -1.02 30.44 6.80
C GLN A 43 -1.79 29.66 7.87
N ASN A 44 -2.93 30.18 8.36
CA ASN A 44 -3.74 29.51 9.37
C ASN A 44 -4.51 28.30 8.77
N PRO A 45 -4.22 27.04 9.19
CA PRO A 45 -4.86 25.86 8.61
C PRO A 45 -6.37 25.78 8.94
N LEU A 46 -6.77 26.21 10.14
CA LEU A 46 -8.18 26.23 10.54
C LEU A 46 -8.97 27.23 9.67
N LEU A 47 -8.34 28.34 9.23
CA LEU A 47 -8.95 29.23 8.23
C LEU A 47 -9.11 28.53 6.88
N ARG A 48 -8.06 27.88 6.35
CA ARG A 48 -8.14 27.13 5.07
C ARG A 48 -9.22 26.05 5.09
N GLN A 49 -9.31 25.28 6.18
CA GLN A 49 -10.37 24.30 6.42
C GLN A 49 -11.76 24.94 6.35
N TRP A 50 -12.00 26.02 7.10
CA TRP A 50 -13.32 26.65 7.16
C TRP A 50 -13.71 27.40 5.89
N LEU A 51 -12.75 27.93 5.12
CA LEU A 51 -13.01 28.50 3.80
C LEU A 51 -13.52 27.43 2.82
N ALA A 52 -12.89 26.25 2.79
CA ALA A 52 -13.35 25.13 1.97
C ALA A 52 -14.73 24.60 2.44
N ILE A 53 -14.97 24.43 3.74
CA ILE A 53 -16.31 24.06 4.26
C ILE A 53 -17.36 25.11 3.91
N CYS A 54 -17.04 26.41 4.00
CA CYS A 54 -17.94 27.51 3.66
C CYS A 54 -18.33 27.50 2.19
N LEU A 55 -17.36 27.28 1.28
CA LEU A 55 -17.60 27.11 -0.15
C LEU A 55 -18.48 25.88 -0.43
N GLY A 56 -18.17 24.73 0.18
CA GLY A 56 -18.95 23.50 0.08
C GLY A 56 -20.43 23.68 0.45
N ARG A 57 -20.70 24.29 1.61
CA ARG A 57 -22.07 24.61 2.04
C ARG A 57 -22.76 25.66 1.17
N LEU A 58 -22.02 26.62 0.60
CA LEU A 58 -22.59 27.69 -0.23
C LEU A 58 -23.19 27.17 -1.56
N TRP A 59 -22.56 26.19 -2.21
CA TRP A 59 -23.09 25.57 -3.44
C TRP A 59 -23.89 24.29 -3.21
N THR A 60 -23.91 23.71 -2.01
CA THR A 60 -24.72 22.53 -1.70
C THR A 60 -26.18 22.79 -2.06
N ASN A 61 -26.71 22.02 -3.03
CA ASN A 61 -28.05 22.14 -3.61
C ASN A 61 -28.38 23.53 -4.24
N TYR A 62 -27.37 24.30 -4.67
CA TYR A 62 -27.55 25.65 -5.20
C TYR A 62 -26.68 25.94 -6.44
N ASP A 63 -27.20 25.56 -7.61
CA ASP A 63 -26.51 25.63 -8.92
C ASP A 63 -26.01 27.06 -9.26
N LYS A 64 -26.69 28.13 -8.85
CA LYS A 64 -26.24 29.52 -9.06
C LYS A 64 -24.85 29.79 -8.46
N ALA A 65 -24.58 29.25 -7.27
CA ALA A 65 -23.27 29.36 -6.62
C ALA A 65 -22.25 28.40 -7.23
N ARG A 66 -22.65 27.17 -7.61
CA ARG A 66 -21.79 26.22 -8.34
C ARG A 66 -21.25 26.86 -9.63
N TRP A 67 -22.12 27.44 -10.46
CA TRP A 67 -21.72 28.11 -11.70
C TRP A 67 -20.91 29.40 -11.47
N CYS A 68 -21.02 30.04 -10.30
CA CYS A 68 -20.07 31.08 -9.91
C CYS A 68 -18.70 30.49 -9.60
N GLY A 69 -18.65 29.37 -8.86
CA GLY A 69 -17.42 28.62 -8.63
C GLY A 69 -16.78 28.07 -9.92
N VAL A 70 -17.55 27.79 -10.98
CA VAL A 70 -16.97 27.48 -12.31
C VAL A 70 -16.27 28.70 -12.88
N ARG A 71 -16.91 29.88 -12.91
CA ARG A 71 -16.32 31.12 -13.45
C ARG A 71 -15.08 31.59 -12.69
N ASP A 72 -15.12 31.48 -11.36
CA ASP A 72 -14.03 31.89 -10.48
C ASP A 72 -12.91 30.82 -10.38
N ILE A 73 -13.04 29.70 -11.10
CA ILE A 73 -12.10 28.56 -11.13
C ILE A 73 -11.87 27.96 -9.72
N ALA A 74 -12.95 27.84 -8.96
CA ALA A 74 -12.95 27.37 -7.57
C ALA A 74 -12.44 25.93 -7.43
N HIS A 75 -12.83 25.05 -8.36
CA HIS A 75 -12.49 23.62 -8.29
C HIS A 75 -10.97 23.40 -8.48
N GLU A 76 -10.32 24.06 -9.44
CA GLU A 76 -8.86 23.96 -9.58
C GLU A 76 -8.11 24.64 -8.44
N LYS A 77 -8.62 25.77 -7.91
CA LYS A 77 -8.04 26.43 -6.73
C LYS A 77 -8.09 25.52 -5.49
N LEU A 78 -9.15 24.74 -5.32
CA LEU A 78 -9.27 23.74 -4.25
C LEU A 78 -8.33 22.54 -4.43
N TYR A 79 -7.86 22.22 -5.65
CA TYR A 79 -6.88 21.12 -5.83
C TYR A 79 -5.57 21.37 -5.07
N ASN A 80 -5.16 22.63 -4.87
CA ASN A 80 -3.97 22.97 -4.07
C ASN A 80 -4.09 22.51 -2.60
N LEU A 81 -5.32 22.44 -2.06
CA LEU A 81 -5.58 21.97 -0.71
C LEU A 81 -5.64 20.44 -0.60
N LEU A 82 -5.65 19.70 -1.71
CA LEU A 82 -5.55 18.23 -1.69
C LEU A 82 -4.14 17.73 -1.33
N SER A 83 -3.15 18.63 -1.29
CA SER A 83 -1.79 18.39 -0.81
C SER A 83 -1.41 19.27 0.39
N ASP A 84 -2.39 19.77 1.14
CA ASP A 84 -2.14 20.52 2.37
C ASP A 84 -1.50 19.61 3.43
N PRO A 85 -0.50 20.06 4.21
CA PRO A 85 0.06 19.25 5.29
C PRO A 85 -0.99 18.86 6.35
N VAL A 86 -2.02 19.68 6.59
CA VAL A 86 -3.02 19.40 7.64
C VAL A 86 -4.17 18.54 7.10
N PRO A 87 -4.41 17.33 7.63
CA PRO A 87 -5.39 16.40 7.06
C PRO A 87 -6.84 16.90 7.12
N GLU A 88 -7.20 17.74 8.08
CA GLU A 88 -8.52 18.40 8.14
C GLU A 88 -8.73 19.38 6.97
N VAL A 89 -7.68 20.04 6.49
CA VAL A 89 -7.76 20.95 5.33
C VAL A 89 -7.95 20.13 4.05
N ARG A 90 -7.21 19.01 3.91
CA ARG A 90 -7.42 18.06 2.81
C ARG A 90 -8.84 17.49 2.82
N ALA A 91 -9.36 17.08 3.98
CA ALA A 91 -10.73 16.60 4.15
C ALA A 91 -11.77 17.67 3.76
N ALA A 92 -11.57 18.92 4.17
CA ALA A 92 -12.45 20.03 3.78
C ALA A 92 -12.44 20.33 2.28
N ALA A 93 -11.29 20.19 1.60
CA ALA A 93 -11.20 20.31 0.15
C ALA A 93 -11.94 19.18 -0.57
N VAL A 94 -11.83 17.93 -0.10
CA VAL A 94 -12.58 16.78 -0.63
C VAL A 94 -14.09 16.94 -0.41
N TYR A 95 -14.52 17.40 0.77
CA TYR A 95 -15.92 17.75 1.05
C TYR A 95 -16.46 18.84 0.11
N ALA A 96 -15.69 19.91 -0.10
CA ALA A 96 -16.07 21.01 -1.00
C ALA A 96 -16.20 20.54 -2.46
N LEU A 97 -15.27 19.71 -2.93
CA LEU A 97 -15.30 19.13 -4.28
C LEU A 97 -16.41 18.07 -4.47
N GLY A 98 -16.70 17.26 -3.44
CA GLY A 98 -17.81 16.30 -3.45
C GLY A 98 -19.18 16.98 -3.50
N THR A 99 -19.36 18.06 -2.72
CA THR A 99 -20.58 18.89 -2.78
C THR A 99 -20.69 19.68 -4.09
N PHE A 100 -19.58 20.00 -4.75
CA PHE A 100 -19.59 20.61 -6.08
C PHE A 100 -20.16 19.66 -7.15
N ILE A 101 -19.84 18.36 -7.06
CA ILE A 101 -20.42 17.31 -7.92
C ILE A 101 -21.91 17.10 -7.60
N SER A 102 -22.29 17.07 -6.32
CA SER A 102 -23.68 16.80 -5.90
C SER A 102 -24.65 17.95 -6.15
N SER A 103 -24.15 19.18 -6.32
CA SER A 103 -24.97 20.41 -6.41
C SER A 103 -25.78 20.60 -7.70
N VAL A 104 -25.55 19.78 -8.72
CA VAL A 104 -26.11 19.95 -10.07
C VAL A 104 -27.59 19.57 -10.15
N THR A 105 -28.45 20.53 -10.50
CA THR A 105 -29.86 20.27 -10.82
C THR A 105 -30.05 20.06 -12.32
N GLU A 106 -29.36 20.82 -13.17
CA GLU A 106 -29.42 20.71 -14.64
C GLU A 106 -28.13 20.09 -15.22
N ARG A 107 -28.23 18.88 -15.80
CA ARG A 107 -27.06 18.13 -16.31
C ARG A 107 -26.75 18.45 -17.77
N SER A 108 -25.79 19.33 -17.99
CA SER A 108 -25.19 19.60 -19.32
C SER A 108 -23.90 18.80 -19.55
N GLU A 109 -23.47 18.65 -20.81
CA GLU A 109 -22.17 18.06 -21.16
C GLU A 109 -21.00 18.80 -20.49
N HIS A 110 -21.07 20.13 -20.43
CA HIS A 110 -20.08 20.96 -19.73
C HIS A 110 -20.04 20.66 -18.22
N ALA A 111 -21.20 20.52 -17.57
CA ALA A 111 -21.26 20.13 -16.16
C ALA A 111 -20.66 18.74 -15.91
N ASN A 112 -20.97 17.76 -16.78
CA ASN A 112 -20.44 16.40 -16.70
C ASN A 112 -18.91 16.37 -16.84
N ASN A 113 -18.36 17.12 -17.80
CA ASN A 113 -16.90 17.20 -18.02
C ASN A 113 -16.15 17.79 -16.82
N ILE A 114 -16.74 18.75 -16.10
CA ILE A 114 -16.19 19.29 -14.84
C ILE A 114 -16.24 18.22 -13.74
N ASP A 115 -17.37 17.54 -13.56
CA ASP A 115 -17.52 16.51 -12.52
C ASP A 115 -16.59 15.32 -12.77
N HIS A 116 -16.37 14.93 -14.04
CA HIS A 116 -15.35 13.94 -14.43
C HIS A 116 -13.93 14.40 -14.08
N SER A 117 -13.60 15.67 -14.32
CA SER A 117 -12.29 16.25 -13.97
C SER A 117 -12.04 16.21 -12.46
N ILE A 118 -13.02 16.65 -11.67
CA ILE A 118 -12.95 16.63 -10.20
C ILE A 118 -12.82 15.20 -9.68
N ALA A 119 -13.68 14.28 -10.13
CA ALA A 119 -13.66 12.89 -9.68
C ALA A 119 -12.34 12.17 -10.04
N MET A 120 -11.79 12.43 -11.22
CA MET A 120 -10.48 11.89 -11.62
C MET A 120 -9.33 12.50 -10.80
N THR A 121 -9.37 13.80 -10.49
CA THR A 121 -8.37 14.42 -9.60
C THR A 121 -8.43 13.82 -8.20
N LEU A 122 -9.63 13.72 -7.61
CA LEU A 122 -9.85 13.16 -6.28
C LEU A 122 -9.32 11.71 -6.15
N ILE A 123 -9.68 10.81 -7.07
CA ILE A 123 -9.20 9.42 -6.99
C ILE A 123 -7.69 9.30 -7.22
N ASN A 124 -7.10 10.11 -8.09
CA ASN A 124 -5.66 10.05 -8.39
C ASN A 124 -4.78 10.63 -7.27
N THR A 125 -5.31 11.53 -6.43
CA THR A 125 -4.54 12.23 -5.38
C THR A 125 -4.77 11.66 -3.98
N VAL A 126 -6.02 11.36 -3.62
CA VAL A 126 -6.43 11.07 -2.23
C VAL A 126 -6.64 9.58 -1.94
N SER A 127 -6.78 8.71 -2.95
CA SER A 127 -7.07 7.27 -2.74
C SER A 127 -6.01 6.50 -1.95
N HIS A 128 -4.81 7.05 -1.80
CA HIS A 128 -3.71 6.47 -1.04
C HIS A 128 -3.22 7.39 0.09
N ASP A 129 -4.03 8.38 0.52
CA ASP A 129 -3.72 9.22 1.67
C ASP A 129 -3.62 8.37 2.95
N MET A 130 -2.68 8.66 3.85
CA MET A 130 -2.56 7.91 5.10
C MET A 130 -3.74 8.19 6.03
N SER A 131 -4.34 9.39 5.97
CA SER A 131 -5.45 9.74 6.87
C SER A 131 -6.75 9.01 6.52
N PRO A 132 -7.34 8.25 7.46
CA PRO A 132 -8.64 7.63 7.27
C PRO A 132 -9.79 8.65 7.40
N LEU A 133 -9.51 9.91 7.76
CA LEU A 133 -10.50 10.99 7.69
C LEU A 133 -10.80 11.33 6.22
N ILE A 134 -9.75 11.59 5.45
CA ILE A 134 -9.85 12.09 4.08
C ILE A 134 -10.35 10.99 3.13
N ARG A 135 -9.92 9.73 3.34
CA ARG A 135 -10.46 8.58 2.59
C ARG A 135 -11.95 8.32 2.87
N LYS A 136 -12.52 8.69 4.04
CA LYS A 136 -13.98 8.66 4.26
C LYS A 136 -14.69 9.72 3.42
N GLU A 137 -14.19 10.96 3.41
CA GLU A 137 -14.73 12.03 2.56
C GLU A 137 -14.63 11.69 1.07
N LEU A 138 -13.55 11.02 0.64
CA LEU A 138 -13.39 10.55 -0.73
C LEU A 138 -14.49 9.56 -1.14
N VAL A 139 -14.83 8.60 -0.28
CA VAL A 139 -15.95 7.66 -0.51
C VAL A 139 -17.29 8.41 -0.60
N VAL A 140 -17.52 9.39 0.28
CA VAL A 140 -18.73 10.24 0.26
C VAL A 140 -18.80 11.12 -1.00
N ALA A 141 -17.68 11.64 -1.49
CA ALA A 141 -17.62 12.44 -2.72
C ALA A 141 -17.86 11.57 -3.97
N LEU A 142 -17.21 10.40 -4.05
CA LEU A 142 -17.32 9.49 -5.20
C LEU A 142 -18.70 8.82 -5.31
N GLN A 143 -19.46 8.71 -4.21
CA GLN A 143 -20.84 8.20 -4.25
C GLN A 143 -21.71 9.00 -5.24
N TRP A 144 -21.49 10.31 -5.37
CA TRP A 144 -22.29 11.16 -6.25
C TRP A 144 -22.01 10.83 -7.72
N MET A 145 -20.79 10.47 -8.09
CA MET A 145 -20.51 9.98 -9.44
C MET A 145 -21.24 8.67 -9.73
N VAL A 146 -21.30 7.77 -8.75
CA VAL A 146 -22.04 6.49 -8.88
C VAL A 146 -23.55 6.75 -9.01
N LEU A 147 -24.13 7.57 -8.13
CA LEU A 147 -25.55 7.92 -8.16
C LEU A 147 -25.96 8.76 -9.38
N LEU A 148 -25.08 9.58 -9.95
CA LEU A 148 -25.39 10.44 -11.11
C LEU A 148 -25.21 9.69 -12.44
N PHE A 149 -24.25 8.77 -12.53
CA PHE A 149 -23.91 8.05 -13.77
C PHE A 149 -24.13 6.53 -13.64
N GLU A 150 -25.12 6.13 -12.84
CA GLU A 150 -25.49 4.76 -12.46
C GLU A 150 -25.42 3.75 -13.62
N ASN A 151 -26.12 4.00 -14.74
CA ASN A 151 -26.09 3.17 -15.95
C ASN A 151 -24.67 2.91 -16.50
N SER A 152 -23.75 3.86 -16.34
CA SER A 152 -22.35 3.70 -16.75
C SER A 152 -21.59 2.78 -15.79
N PHE A 153 -21.85 2.86 -14.48
CA PHE A 153 -21.26 1.96 -13.49
C PHE A 153 -21.85 0.53 -13.57
N LEU A 154 -23.15 0.38 -13.84
CA LEU A 154 -23.77 -0.91 -14.14
C LEU A 154 -23.09 -1.61 -15.33
N SER A 155 -22.83 -0.89 -16.42
CA SER A 155 -22.13 -1.46 -17.58
C SER A 155 -20.68 -1.88 -17.28
N VAL A 156 -19.99 -1.17 -16.39
CA VAL A 156 -18.64 -1.53 -15.91
C VAL A 156 -18.67 -2.75 -14.99
N ALA A 157 -19.63 -2.82 -14.07
CA ALA A 157 -19.79 -3.96 -13.16
C ALA A 157 -20.17 -5.25 -13.92
N LEU A 158 -21.10 -5.18 -14.87
CA LEU A 158 -21.40 -6.28 -15.81
C LEU A 158 -20.16 -6.75 -16.59
N GLN A 159 -19.31 -5.81 -17.02
CA GLN A 159 -18.05 -6.16 -17.69
C GLN A 159 -17.05 -6.85 -16.74
N GLU A 160 -17.02 -6.51 -15.46
CA GLU A 160 -16.18 -7.14 -14.44
C GLU A 160 -16.66 -8.55 -14.06
N GLU A 161 -17.96 -8.76 -13.89
CA GLU A 161 -18.54 -10.09 -13.64
C GLU A 161 -18.37 -11.03 -14.84
N GLY A 162 -18.56 -10.52 -16.06
CA GLY A 162 -18.31 -11.28 -17.29
C GLY A 162 -16.84 -11.71 -17.43
N ARG A 163 -15.90 -10.82 -17.09
CA ARG A 163 -14.45 -11.13 -17.08
C ARG A 163 -14.07 -12.12 -15.99
N THR A 164 -14.66 -12.00 -14.80
CA THR A 164 -14.46 -12.94 -13.68
C THR A 164 -14.96 -14.34 -14.06
N SER A 165 -16.14 -14.41 -14.67
CA SER A 165 -16.74 -15.67 -15.17
C SER A 165 -15.88 -16.33 -16.26
N GLN A 166 -15.35 -15.54 -17.21
CA GLN A 166 -14.44 -16.04 -18.25
C GLN A 166 -13.10 -16.53 -17.66
N ALA A 167 -12.52 -15.83 -16.70
CA ALA A 167 -11.28 -16.25 -16.04
C ALA A 167 -11.45 -17.58 -15.27
N LEU A 168 -12.60 -17.80 -14.62
CA LEU A 168 -12.94 -19.06 -13.98
C LEU A 168 -13.15 -20.19 -15.00
N ALA A 169 -13.77 -19.90 -16.15
CA ALA A 169 -13.94 -20.87 -17.24
C ALA A 169 -12.61 -21.30 -17.87
N ASP A 170 -11.69 -20.36 -18.12
CA ASP A 170 -10.34 -20.65 -18.66
C ASP A 170 -9.51 -21.53 -17.71
N VAL A 171 -9.63 -21.31 -16.39
CA VAL A 171 -9.00 -22.18 -15.37
C VAL A 171 -9.58 -23.60 -15.41
N SER A 172 -10.91 -23.71 -15.53
CA SER A 172 -11.64 -24.99 -15.61
C SER A 172 -11.38 -25.78 -16.91
N MET A 173 -10.97 -25.11 -17.99
CA MET A 173 -10.72 -25.71 -19.31
C MET A 173 -9.24 -26.06 -19.57
N SER A 174 -8.40 -26.10 -18.53
CA SER A 174 -7.03 -26.63 -18.63
C SER A 174 -7.05 -28.18 -18.72
N PRO A 175 -6.51 -28.80 -19.79
CA PRO A 175 -6.79 -30.21 -20.08
C PRO A 175 -5.96 -31.19 -19.23
N ILE A 176 -6.58 -31.74 -18.18
CA ILE A 176 -6.10 -32.93 -17.49
C ILE A 176 -6.33 -34.15 -18.40
N MET A 177 -5.32 -34.55 -19.18
CA MET A 177 -5.35 -35.80 -19.95
C MET A 177 -4.04 -36.60 -19.88
N GLY A 178 -3.93 -37.47 -18.87
CA GLY A 178 -3.02 -38.61 -18.92
C GLY A 178 -3.67 -39.79 -19.67
N MET A 179 -3.54 -39.85 -21.00
CA MET A 179 -3.94 -41.03 -21.78
C MET A 179 -2.84 -41.49 -22.74
N ARG A 180 -2.59 -42.81 -22.75
CA ARG A 180 -1.59 -43.47 -23.60
C ARG A 180 -2.00 -43.33 -25.08
N ARG A 181 -1.04 -42.99 -25.96
CA ARG A 181 -1.19 -43.25 -27.41
C ARG A 181 -0.44 -44.51 -27.80
N ILE A 182 -1.15 -45.38 -28.52
CA ILE A 182 -0.64 -46.64 -29.06
C ILE A 182 0.19 -46.36 -30.32
N ALA A 183 1.27 -47.11 -30.51
CA ALA A 183 2.13 -46.96 -31.68
C ALA A 183 1.53 -47.65 -32.92
N SER A 184 1.31 -46.88 -33.99
CA SER A 184 1.11 -47.42 -35.34
C SER A 184 2.48 -47.56 -36.03
N ARG A 185 2.91 -48.81 -36.26
CA ARG A 185 4.04 -49.10 -37.15
C ARG A 185 3.68 -48.71 -38.58
N ASP A 186 4.68 -48.24 -39.34
CA ASP A 186 4.84 -48.78 -40.69
C ASP A 186 6.32 -48.88 -41.13
N ARG A 187 6.55 -49.56 -42.26
CA ARG A 187 7.87 -50.04 -42.76
C ARG A 187 8.59 -49.00 -43.67
N LEU A 188 9.86 -49.11 -44.10
CA LEU A 188 10.88 -50.19 -44.16
C LEU A 188 12.32 -49.69 -43.81
N LYS A 189 13.22 -50.65 -43.52
CA LYS A 189 14.67 -50.83 -43.84
C LYS A 189 15.50 -49.61 -44.37
N ILE A 190 16.81 -49.45 -44.10
CA ILE A 190 17.94 -50.40 -44.36
C ILE A 190 19.15 -50.20 -43.39
N LEU A 191 19.74 -51.34 -42.99
CA LEU A 191 21.12 -51.68 -42.51
C LEU A 191 22.08 -50.63 -41.85
N SER A 192 22.60 -51.02 -40.68
CA SER A 192 23.92 -50.64 -40.09
C SER A 192 25.08 -51.40 -40.78
N PRO A 193 26.39 -51.11 -40.56
CA PRO A 193 27.13 -51.00 -39.27
C PRO A 193 27.93 -49.66 -39.14
N GLY A 194 28.73 -49.38 -38.11
CA GLY A 194 29.01 -50.10 -36.84
C GLY A 194 30.48 -49.96 -36.39
N SER A 195 30.70 -49.32 -35.23
CA SER A 195 31.88 -49.38 -34.33
C SER A 195 33.32 -49.46 -34.90
N LEU A 196 34.16 -48.48 -34.53
CA LEU A 196 35.59 -48.71 -34.24
C LEU A 196 36.11 -47.73 -33.17
N PHE A 197 36.85 -48.25 -32.20
CA PHE A 197 37.67 -47.50 -31.23
C PHE A 197 39.15 -47.78 -31.57
N ASN A 198 40.03 -46.79 -31.41
CA ASN A 198 41.35 -46.97 -30.78
C ASN A 198 41.98 -45.60 -30.38
N PRO A 199 43.01 -45.58 -29.50
CA PRO A 199 43.43 -44.36 -28.78
C PRO A 199 44.86 -43.85 -29.11
N ASP A 200 45.41 -43.05 -28.17
CA ASP A 200 46.81 -42.67 -27.93
C ASP A 200 47.42 -41.40 -28.59
N GLY A 201 47.41 -40.31 -27.80
CA GLY A 201 48.61 -39.51 -27.43
C GLY A 201 49.34 -38.61 -28.45
N GLY A 202 49.28 -37.27 -28.28
CA GLY A 202 50.13 -36.32 -29.04
C GLY A 202 50.02 -34.84 -28.64
N ILE A 203 51.03 -34.31 -27.93
CA ILE A 203 51.17 -32.99 -27.30
C ILE A 203 51.36 -31.77 -28.28
N ILE A 204 50.55 -30.69 -28.12
CA ILE A 204 50.85 -29.21 -28.29
C ILE A 204 51.33 -28.68 -29.68
N PRO A 205 51.10 -27.41 -30.16
CA PRO A 205 50.78 -26.13 -29.46
C PRO A 205 49.66 -25.18 -29.99
N VAL A 206 49.28 -24.24 -29.10
CA VAL A 206 48.92 -22.80 -29.25
C VAL A 206 48.71 -22.16 -30.65
N THR A 207 47.55 -21.50 -30.87
CA THR A 207 47.43 -20.09 -31.36
C THR A 207 46.02 -19.44 -31.14
N VAL A 208 45.99 -18.42 -30.28
CA VAL A 208 45.38 -17.07 -30.43
C VAL A 208 44.10 -16.81 -31.30
N ALA A 209 43.07 -16.29 -30.62
CA ALA A 209 42.05 -15.27 -31.01
C ALA A 209 40.80 -15.53 -31.90
N ASN A 210 39.65 -15.14 -31.31
CA ASN A 210 38.53 -14.34 -31.85
C ASN A 210 37.54 -14.88 -32.92
N ALA A 211 36.38 -14.18 -32.96
CA ALA A 211 35.30 -14.13 -33.95
C ALA A 211 34.20 -15.23 -33.91
N GLU A 212 33.07 -14.83 -33.32
CA GLU A 212 31.69 -14.91 -33.86
C GLU A 212 31.38 -15.86 -35.03
N ALA A 213 30.36 -16.73 -34.84
CA ALA A 213 29.17 -16.76 -35.71
C ALA A 213 28.01 -17.65 -35.16
N PHE A 214 26.79 -17.17 -35.45
CA PHE A 214 25.50 -17.83 -35.74
C PHE A 214 25.46 -19.38 -36.01
N GLN A 215 24.33 -20.11 -35.93
CA GLN A 215 22.92 -19.68 -36.14
C GLN A 215 21.85 -20.69 -35.65
N SER A 216 20.74 -20.20 -35.06
CA SER A 216 19.37 -20.83 -35.08
C SER A 216 19.17 -22.23 -34.45
N ASN A 217 17.98 -22.77 -34.16
CA ASN A 217 16.56 -22.37 -34.19
C ASN A 217 15.80 -23.29 -33.17
N SER A 218 14.57 -23.07 -32.69
CA SER A 218 13.55 -22.04 -32.93
C SER A 218 12.62 -21.90 -31.71
N ASP A 219 12.08 -20.69 -31.46
CA ASP A 219 11.14 -20.43 -30.37
C ASP A 219 9.69 -20.85 -30.69
N ARG A 220 9.00 -21.37 -29.67
CA ARG A 220 7.53 -21.47 -29.66
C ARG A 220 6.91 -20.30 -28.91
N ILE A 221 6.68 -19.20 -29.63
CA ILE A 221 5.99 -18.01 -29.12
C ILE A 221 4.61 -18.39 -28.56
N LYS A 222 4.45 -18.36 -27.24
CA LYS A 222 3.14 -18.31 -26.58
C LYS A 222 2.70 -16.85 -26.49
N ARG A 223 1.46 -16.58 -26.90
CA ARG A 223 0.88 -15.23 -26.91
C ARG A 223 0.63 -14.78 -25.46
N VAL A 224 1.20 -13.64 -25.06
CA VAL A 224 1.06 -13.06 -23.71
C VAL A 224 -0.09 -12.06 -23.72
N SER A 225 -0.89 -12.01 -22.64
CA SER A 225 -1.99 -11.05 -22.52
C SER A 225 -1.47 -9.63 -22.28
N SER A 226 -1.63 -8.75 -23.27
CA SER A 226 -1.11 -7.38 -23.24
C SER A 226 -2.10 -6.39 -22.64
N SER A 227 -2.02 -6.12 -21.33
CA SER A 227 -2.87 -5.11 -20.67
C SER A 227 -2.25 -4.36 -19.49
N SER A 228 -1.00 -4.64 -19.09
CA SER A 228 -0.36 -3.98 -17.93
C SER A 228 1.15 -3.71 -18.07
N SER A 229 1.67 -3.76 -19.31
CA SER A 229 3.10 -3.53 -19.61
C SER A 229 3.28 -2.30 -20.50
N ILE A 230 3.39 -1.12 -19.87
CA ILE A 230 4.11 0.13 -20.25
C ILE A 230 3.52 1.24 -19.38
N SER A 231 4.21 1.58 -18.28
CA SER A 231 3.84 2.69 -17.39
C SER A 231 5.05 3.18 -16.57
N SER A 232 6.21 3.31 -17.22
CA SER A 232 7.45 3.78 -16.60
C SER A 232 8.40 4.41 -17.63
N LEU A 233 8.19 5.69 -17.96
CA LEU A 233 9.19 6.60 -18.53
C LEU A 233 8.56 8.00 -18.67
N GLY A 234 9.24 9.05 -18.18
CA GLY A 234 8.89 10.46 -18.44
C GLY A 234 8.18 11.21 -17.31
N HIS A 235 8.94 12.00 -16.54
CA HIS A 235 8.44 13.25 -15.96
C HIS A 235 8.76 14.40 -16.94
N GLY A 236 7.81 15.29 -17.20
CA GLY A 236 8.05 16.48 -18.01
C GLY A 236 6.81 17.23 -18.47
N GLN A 237 6.52 18.35 -17.80
CA GLN A 237 5.58 19.43 -18.17
C GLN A 237 4.07 19.10 -18.22
N LEU A 238 3.26 20.02 -17.69
CA LEU A 238 1.80 20.00 -17.81
C LEU A 238 1.37 20.70 -19.11
N SER A 239 0.98 19.95 -20.12
CA SER A 239 -0.13 20.31 -21.04
C SER A 239 -0.55 19.11 -21.87
N ASN A 240 -1.85 19.06 -22.22
CA ASN A 240 -2.55 17.95 -22.88
C ASN A 240 -2.74 16.68 -22.04
N LEU A 241 -4.00 16.23 -21.96
CA LEU A 241 -4.39 14.95 -21.36
C LEU A 241 -3.80 13.78 -22.18
N PRO A 242 -3.13 12.81 -21.56
CA PRO A 242 -2.68 11.62 -22.28
C PRO A 242 -3.88 10.75 -22.67
N ASN A 243 -3.90 10.28 -23.92
CA ASN A 243 -4.93 9.38 -24.44
C ASN A 243 -5.14 8.18 -23.49
N LEU A 244 -6.37 7.97 -23.02
CA LEU A 244 -6.68 6.84 -22.13
C LEU A 244 -6.50 5.52 -22.88
N SER A 245 -5.43 4.80 -22.56
CA SER A 245 -5.16 3.45 -23.02
C SER A 245 -6.19 2.46 -22.45
N TYR A 246 -7.27 2.21 -23.21
CA TYR A 246 -8.27 1.17 -22.94
C TYR A 246 -8.91 1.19 -21.53
N GLY A 247 -9.62 2.28 -21.22
CA GLY A 247 -10.54 2.32 -20.08
C GLY A 247 -11.44 3.56 -20.10
N SER A 248 -12.72 3.39 -19.72
CA SER A 248 -13.60 4.53 -19.47
C SER A 248 -13.25 5.21 -18.14
N ILE A 249 -13.62 6.48 -17.96
CA ILE A 249 -13.49 7.21 -16.69
C ILE A 249 -14.16 6.41 -15.55
N TYR A 250 -15.36 5.89 -15.81
CA TYR A 250 -16.10 5.06 -14.85
C TYR A 250 -15.37 3.76 -14.47
N MET A 251 -14.55 3.19 -15.37
CA MET A 251 -13.71 2.02 -15.05
C MET A 251 -12.62 2.38 -14.02
N LYS A 252 -12.02 3.58 -14.13
CA LYS A 252 -11.03 4.05 -13.15
C LYS A 252 -11.67 4.37 -11.79
N LEU A 253 -12.83 5.02 -11.80
CA LEU A 253 -13.58 5.32 -10.58
C LEU A 253 -14.06 4.02 -9.89
N TRP A 254 -14.52 3.04 -10.66
CA TRP A 254 -14.91 1.72 -10.14
C TRP A 254 -13.73 0.96 -9.54
N HIS A 255 -12.58 0.89 -10.22
CA HIS A 255 -11.36 0.30 -9.66
C HIS A 255 -10.84 1.05 -8.41
N GLY A 256 -11.05 2.36 -8.33
CA GLY A 256 -10.81 3.14 -7.12
C GLY A 256 -11.68 2.69 -5.95
N LEU A 257 -12.98 2.54 -6.17
CA LEU A 257 -13.92 2.02 -5.16
C LEU A 257 -13.61 0.56 -4.79
N THR A 258 -13.33 -0.33 -5.74
CA THR A 258 -12.95 -1.73 -5.41
C THR A 258 -11.57 -1.87 -4.75
N THR A 259 -10.74 -0.81 -4.77
CA THR A 259 -9.55 -0.69 -3.92
C THR A 259 -9.92 -0.28 -2.49
N LEU A 260 -10.92 0.58 -2.31
CA LEU A 260 -11.44 0.98 -0.99
C LEU A 260 -12.32 -0.12 -0.34
N ASP A 261 -12.90 -1.04 -1.12
CA ASP A 261 -13.52 -2.30 -0.66
C ASP A 261 -12.52 -3.23 0.09
N VAL A 262 -11.21 -3.02 -0.08
CA VAL A 262 -10.17 -3.76 0.67
C VAL A 262 -9.38 -2.87 1.64
N ASP A 263 -9.86 -1.66 1.94
CA ASP A 263 -9.18 -0.69 2.80
C ASP A 263 -8.84 -1.28 4.19
N PRO A 264 -7.63 -1.04 4.73
CA PRO A 264 -7.24 -1.47 6.07
C PRO A 264 -8.14 -1.00 7.21
N HIS A 265 -8.76 0.19 7.10
CA HIS A 265 -9.62 0.78 8.11
C HIS A 265 -11.07 0.30 7.93
N PRO A 266 -11.68 -0.38 8.92
CA PRO A 266 -12.93 -1.12 8.73
C PRO A 266 -14.12 -0.23 8.34
N SER A 267 -14.18 1.02 8.78
CA SER A 267 -15.27 1.93 8.39
C SER A 267 -15.20 2.37 6.92
N ILE A 268 -14.00 2.53 6.34
CA ILE A 268 -13.84 2.94 4.93
C ILE A 268 -14.26 1.76 4.05
N ARG A 269 -13.76 0.57 4.39
CA ARG A 269 -14.17 -0.71 3.80
C ARG A 269 -15.69 -0.87 3.82
N HIS A 270 -16.35 -0.57 4.94
CA HIS A 270 -17.79 -0.66 5.08
C HIS A 270 -18.54 0.37 4.22
N MET A 271 -18.13 1.64 4.23
CA MET A 271 -18.73 2.69 3.40
C MET A 271 -18.57 2.42 1.90
N SER A 272 -17.39 1.93 1.48
CA SER A 272 -17.15 1.53 0.09
C SER A 272 -18.04 0.36 -0.31
N HIS A 273 -18.12 -0.69 0.51
CA HIS A 273 -18.99 -1.83 0.26
C HIS A 273 -20.47 -1.45 0.13
N ILE A 274 -20.97 -0.41 0.82
CA ILE A 274 -22.35 0.06 0.64
C ILE A 274 -22.57 0.57 -0.79
N ILE A 275 -21.63 1.38 -1.32
CA ILE A 275 -21.72 1.94 -2.68
C ILE A 275 -21.52 0.86 -3.74
N THR A 276 -20.49 0.01 -3.57
CA THR A 276 -20.15 -1.01 -4.57
C THR A 276 -21.16 -2.15 -4.60
N ASN A 277 -21.74 -2.54 -3.45
CA ASN A 277 -22.81 -3.53 -3.44
C ASN A 277 -24.13 -2.96 -3.98
N HIS A 278 -24.45 -1.68 -3.77
CA HIS A 278 -25.64 -1.05 -4.38
C HIS A 278 -25.67 -1.25 -5.91
N ILE A 279 -24.53 -1.12 -6.59
CA ILE A 279 -24.40 -1.39 -8.02
C ILE A 279 -24.41 -2.91 -8.32
N ARG A 280 -23.70 -3.74 -7.56
CA ARG A 280 -23.68 -5.22 -7.78
C ARG A 280 -25.05 -5.87 -7.56
N ASP A 281 -25.85 -5.37 -6.63
CA ASP A 281 -27.17 -5.92 -6.33
C ASP A 281 -28.17 -5.54 -7.44
N GLN A 282 -28.11 -4.31 -7.96
CA GLN A 282 -28.83 -3.95 -9.20
C GLN A 282 -28.40 -4.80 -10.41
N VAL A 283 -27.11 -5.12 -10.56
CA VAL A 283 -26.63 -6.03 -11.61
C VAL A 283 -27.28 -7.41 -11.46
N LYS A 284 -27.31 -7.98 -10.24
CA LYS A 284 -28.00 -9.26 -9.98
C LYS A 284 -29.48 -9.18 -10.35
N ASP A 285 -30.20 -8.18 -9.88
CA ASP A 285 -31.63 -7.98 -10.17
C ASP A 285 -31.91 -7.80 -11.68
N SER A 286 -30.97 -7.23 -12.43
CA SER A 286 -31.05 -7.14 -13.90
C SER A 286 -30.73 -8.46 -14.62
N SER A 287 -29.95 -9.34 -13.98
CA SER A 287 -29.49 -10.62 -14.53
C SER A 287 -30.47 -11.77 -14.30
N VAL A 288 -31.33 -11.68 -13.26
CA VAL A 288 -32.40 -12.66 -13.03
C VAL A 288 -33.42 -12.54 -14.17
N PRO A 289 -33.71 -13.62 -14.92
CA PRO A 289 -34.81 -13.63 -15.86
C PRO A 289 -36.11 -13.36 -15.09
N LYS A 290 -36.77 -12.23 -15.37
CA LYS A 290 -38.12 -11.99 -14.84
C LYS A 290 -39.05 -13.05 -15.42
N GLU A 291 -39.42 -14.03 -14.60
CA GLU A 291 -40.53 -14.92 -14.92
C GLU A 291 -41.78 -14.06 -15.10
N VAL A 292 -42.22 -13.93 -16.35
CA VAL A 292 -43.41 -13.15 -16.71
C VAL A 292 -44.62 -13.94 -16.24
N ASN A 293 -45.09 -13.64 -15.02
CA ASN A 293 -46.37 -14.13 -14.54
C ASN A 293 -47.47 -13.76 -15.54
N ASP A 294 -48.22 -14.77 -16.00
CA ASP A 294 -49.19 -14.70 -17.10
C ASP A 294 -50.47 -13.90 -16.72
N THR A 295 -50.33 -12.58 -16.54
CA THR A 295 -51.45 -11.66 -16.33
C THR A 295 -51.91 -11.05 -17.66
N LYS A 296 -52.88 -11.74 -18.28
CA LYS A 296 -53.52 -11.40 -19.55
C LYS A 296 -53.95 -9.92 -19.64
N ILE A 297 -53.49 -9.22 -20.67
CA ILE A 297 -54.21 -8.16 -21.40
C ILE A 297 -53.65 -8.12 -22.85
N THR A 298 -54.40 -7.55 -23.78
CA THR A 298 -54.38 -7.92 -25.20
C THR A 298 -53.69 -6.93 -26.15
N SER A 299 -53.33 -7.45 -27.34
CA SER A 299 -52.87 -6.75 -28.57
C SER A 299 -51.38 -6.32 -28.58
N SER A 300 -50.69 -6.26 -29.74
CA SER A 300 -51.14 -6.44 -31.12
C SER A 300 -50.12 -7.13 -32.07
N LEU A 301 -50.67 -7.86 -33.05
CA LEU A 301 -50.20 -8.12 -34.43
C LEU A 301 -48.69 -8.30 -34.73
N SER A 302 -48.29 -9.55 -34.95
CA SER A 302 -47.09 -9.92 -35.72
C SER A 302 -47.42 -10.17 -37.21
N LEU A 303 -46.51 -9.83 -38.13
CA LEU A 303 -46.57 -10.20 -39.55
C LEU A 303 -45.67 -11.42 -39.84
N PRO A 304 -46.09 -12.36 -40.71
CA PRO A 304 -45.33 -13.58 -40.99
C PRO A 304 -44.22 -13.37 -42.05
N PRO A 305 -43.11 -14.13 -41.99
CA PRO A 305 -42.13 -14.18 -43.07
C PRO A 305 -42.61 -15.03 -44.25
N SER A 306 -42.09 -14.77 -45.45
CA SER A 306 -42.30 -15.62 -46.64
C SER A 306 -41.11 -15.55 -47.62
N PRO A 307 -40.89 -16.58 -48.45
CA PRO A 307 -39.53 -17.04 -48.72
C PRO A 307 -38.94 -16.67 -50.10
N SER A 308 -37.64 -16.96 -50.24
CA SER A 308 -36.81 -16.74 -51.42
C SER A 308 -37.10 -17.68 -52.61
N GLY A 309 -37.00 -17.15 -53.84
CA GLY A 309 -36.94 -17.95 -55.08
C GLY A 309 -36.22 -17.21 -56.22
N ARG A 310 -35.44 -17.92 -57.04
CA ARG A 310 -34.81 -17.41 -58.30
C ARG A 310 -35.69 -17.78 -59.51
N PRO A 311 -35.76 -16.89 -60.54
CA PRO A 311 -35.21 -17.25 -61.86
C PRO A 311 -34.57 -16.05 -62.62
N THR A 312 -34.22 -16.13 -63.92
CA THR A 312 -33.14 -16.94 -64.54
C THR A 312 -32.81 -16.44 -65.98
N PHE A 313 -31.53 -16.09 -66.20
CA PHE A 313 -30.78 -16.00 -67.49
C PHE A 313 -31.10 -14.98 -68.64
N LEU A 314 -29.98 -14.53 -69.25
CA LEU A 314 -29.70 -14.20 -70.67
C LEU A 314 -30.00 -12.82 -71.33
N ALA A 315 -28.91 -12.05 -71.50
CA ALA A 315 -28.32 -11.52 -72.75
C ALA A 315 -29.01 -10.43 -73.62
N GLY A 316 -28.24 -9.39 -73.99
CA GLY A 316 -28.54 -8.41 -75.04
C GLY A 316 -27.44 -7.34 -75.27
N GLU A 317 -26.75 -7.44 -76.42
CA GLU A 317 -26.10 -6.38 -77.24
C GLU A 317 -24.96 -5.45 -76.70
N SER A 318 -23.73 -5.75 -77.20
CA SER A 318 -22.84 -4.85 -77.99
C SER A 318 -22.02 -3.67 -77.39
N PRO A 319 -20.66 -3.71 -77.48
CA PRO A 319 -19.74 -2.61 -77.14
C PRO A 319 -18.92 -2.04 -78.34
N PRO A 320 -18.18 -0.94 -78.13
CA PRO A 320 -16.82 -0.80 -78.73
C PRO A 320 -15.79 -0.10 -77.80
N SER A 321 -14.47 -0.10 -78.04
CA SER A 321 -13.53 -1.05 -78.68
C SER A 321 -12.07 -0.56 -78.42
N THR A 322 -11.05 -1.24 -79.00
CA THR A 322 -9.58 -1.04 -78.84
C THR A 322 -9.00 -1.51 -77.49
N ILE A 323 -8.11 -2.51 -77.35
CA ILE A 323 -6.89 -2.96 -78.07
C ILE A 323 -5.66 -2.09 -77.71
N SER A 324 -4.50 -2.58 -77.25
CA SER A 324 -4.04 -3.85 -76.61
C SER A 324 -2.61 -3.60 -76.05
N ALA A 325 -1.88 -4.47 -75.34
CA ALA A 325 -2.08 -5.84 -74.84
C ALA A 325 -1.65 -5.86 -73.33
N THR A 326 -1.08 -6.87 -72.64
CA THR A 326 -0.53 -8.23 -72.94
C THR A 326 -0.70 -9.13 -71.69
N GLU A 327 -0.26 -10.39 -71.73
CA GLU A 327 -0.41 -11.35 -70.63
C GLU A 327 0.57 -11.15 -69.45
N LEU A 328 0.10 -11.32 -68.21
CA LEU A 328 0.27 -12.59 -67.47
C LEU A 328 -0.47 -12.61 -66.12
N HIS A 329 -0.95 -13.80 -65.72
CA HIS A 329 -1.45 -14.09 -64.37
C HIS A 329 -0.29 -14.14 -63.34
N ARG A 330 -0.47 -14.13 -62.00
CA ARG A 330 -1.62 -14.54 -61.18
C ARG A 330 -1.53 -13.97 -59.74
N LEU A 331 -2.69 -13.65 -59.12
CA LEU A 331 -2.98 -13.63 -57.67
C LEU A 331 -1.86 -13.27 -56.66
N ALA A 332 -1.86 -12.03 -56.13
CA ALA A 332 -1.84 -11.71 -54.68
C ALA A 332 -1.61 -10.21 -54.38
N ALA A 333 -2.63 -9.52 -53.85
CA ALA A 333 -2.47 -8.37 -52.94
C ALA A 333 -3.85 -7.90 -52.43
N SER A 334 -3.96 -7.58 -51.14
CA SER A 334 -5.05 -6.73 -50.62
C SER A 334 -4.53 -5.84 -49.50
N ARG A 335 -5.08 -4.63 -49.38
CA ARG A 335 -4.87 -3.64 -48.32
C ARG A 335 -3.52 -2.89 -48.33
N SER A 336 -3.56 -1.75 -49.01
CA SER A 336 -2.85 -0.50 -48.73
C SER A 336 -3.82 0.63 -49.12
N SER A 337 -3.83 1.83 -48.57
CA SER A 337 -3.54 2.34 -47.21
C SER A 337 -3.96 3.83 -47.21
N HIS A 338 -4.18 4.44 -46.04
CA HIS A 338 -4.46 5.88 -45.84
C HIS A 338 -5.71 6.51 -46.54
N LEU A 339 -6.48 7.27 -45.76
CA LEU A 339 -7.01 8.57 -46.17
C LEU A 339 -7.27 9.42 -44.92
N THR A 340 -7.20 10.75 -45.06
CA THR A 340 -7.16 11.70 -43.94
C THR A 340 -8.55 12.16 -43.48
N CYS A 341 -8.62 12.64 -42.23
CA CYS A 341 -9.84 13.22 -41.66
C CYS A 341 -10.30 14.46 -42.45
N ARG A 342 -11.62 14.61 -42.62
CA ARG A 342 -12.25 15.81 -43.19
C ARG A 342 -13.39 16.26 -42.27
N THR A 343 -13.35 17.52 -41.85
CA THR A 343 -14.43 18.18 -41.09
C THR A 343 -15.73 18.22 -41.88
N ARG A 344 -16.87 17.89 -41.26
CA ARG A 344 -18.21 18.16 -41.81
C ARG A 344 -19.16 18.60 -40.70
N LYS A 345 -20.06 19.54 -41.03
CA LYS A 345 -21.02 20.13 -40.08
C LYS A 345 -22.20 19.19 -39.80
N THR A 346 -22.67 19.23 -38.55
CA THR A 346 -24.06 19.11 -38.07
C THR A 346 -25.09 18.40 -38.98
N LEU A 347 -25.57 17.24 -38.53
CA LEU A 347 -27.01 16.93 -38.54
C LEU A 347 -27.50 16.93 -37.07
N PRO A 348 -28.79 17.17 -36.81
CA PRO A 348 -29.32 17.14 -35.45
C PRO A 348 -29.37 15.68 -34.93
N ASN A 349 -28.81 15.44 -33.75
CA ASN A 349 -29.19 14.28 -32.96
C ASN A 349 -30.60 14.54 -32.42
N THR A 350 -31.61 13.89 -33.00
CA THR A 350 -32.90 13.70 -32.33
C THR A 350 -32.67 12.74 -31.17
N ILE A 351 -32.28 13.29 -30.02
CA ILE A 351 -32.40 12.59 -28.74
C ILE A 351 -33.87 12.28 -28.56
N SER A 352 -34.20 11.02 -28.29
CA SER A 352 -35.50 10.65 -27.74
C SER A 352 -35.54 11.21 -26.32
N GLU A 353 -36.14 12.39 -26.17
CA GLU A 353 -36.54 12.94 -24.88
C GLU A 353 -37.71 12.11 -24.33
N GLU A 354 -37.42 10.88 -23.93
CA GLU A 354 -38.24 10.17 -22.97
C GLU A 354 -38.11 10.92 -21.64
N GLU A 355 -39.26 11.31 -21.08
CA GLU A 355 -39.35 12.29 -20.02
C GLU A 355 -38.63 11.78 -18.77
N ASN A 356 -37.53 12.45 -18.38
CA ASN A 356 -36.85 12.23 -17.09
C ASN A 356 -37.65 12.86 -15.95
N ASP A 357 -38.91 12.43 -15.83
CA ASP A 357 -39.77 12.82 -14.74
C ASP A 357 -39.25 12.21 -13.42
N ILE A 358 -39.54 12.87 -12.30
CA ILE A 358 -39.02 12.50 -10.97
C ILE A 358 -37.48 12.58 -10.84
N ASN A 359 -36.90 13.75 -11.15
CA ASN A 359 -35.58 14.15 -10.59
C ASN A 359 -35.70 14.51 -9.08
N SER A 360 -36.38 13.66 -8.30
CA SER A 360 -36.56 13.84 -6.85
C SER A 360 -35.28 13.46 -6.11
N GLY A 361 -34.94 14.23 -5.07
CA GLY A 361 -33.61 14.23 -4.45
C GLY A 361 -33.07 12.84 -4.10
N ARG A 362 -32.10 12.36 -4.90
CA ARG A 362 -31.37 11.11 -4.66
C ARG A 362 -30.65 11.22 -3.31
N LYS A 363 -31.05 10.37 -2.36
CA LYS A 363 -30.48 10.36 -1.00
C LYS A 363 -29.05 9.81 -1.06
N PRO A 364 -28.10 10.37 -0.28
CA PRO A 364 -26.79 9.76 -0.15
C PRO A 364 -26.90 8.36 0.45
N LEU A 365 -26.13 7.41 -0.08
CA LEU A 365 -25.98 6.05 0.42
C LEU A 365 -25.14 6.03 1.72
N VAL A 366 -24.16 6.94 1.81
CA VAL A 366 -23.24 7.09 2.94
C VAL A 366 -23.01 8.57 3.27
N THR A 367 -22.86 8.88 4.55
CA THR A 367 -22.56 10.23 5.04
C THR A 367 -21.47 10.17 6.11
N THR A 368 -20.81 11.31 6.32
CA THR A 368 -19.79 11.51 7.34
C THR A 368 -20.22 12.60 8.32
N GLN A 369 -19.59 12.61 9.50
CA GLN A 369 -19.77 13.64 10.52
C GLN A 369 -18.61 14.65 10.54
N PHE A 370 -17.77 14.73 9.50
CA PHE A 370 -16.57 15.57 9.50
C PHE A 370 -16.88 17.05 9.76
N VAL A 371 -17.89 17.60 9.08
CA VAL A 371 -18.27 19.02 9.27
C VAL A 371 -18.87 19.25 10.66
N ASP A 372 -19.71 18.35 11.16
CA ASP A 372 -20.31 18.45 12.50
C ASP A 372 -19.28 18.23 13.62
N TRP A 373 -18.27 17.38 13.39
CA TRP A 373 -17.10 17.23 14.24
C TRP A 373 -16.25 18.51 14.24
N SER A 374 -16.03 19.12 13.07
CA SER A 374 -15.34 20.41 12.94
C SER A 374 -16.10 21.52 13.70
N CYS A 375 -17.44 21.56 13.62
CA CYS A 375 -18.27 22.52 14.37
C CYS A 375 -18.06 22.44 15.89
N LYS A 376 -17.70 21.26 16.45
CA LYS A 376 -17.49 21.09 17.90
C LYS A 376 -16.30 21.88 18.42
N TYR A 377 -15.38 22.35 17.56
CA TYR A 377 -14.29 23.24 17.96
C TYR A 377 -14.83 24.53 18.59
N PHE A 378 -15.77 25.22 17.94
CA PHE A 378 -16.34 26.48 18.43
C PHE A 378 -17.35 26.31 19.58
N ALA A 379 -17.77 25.07 19.86
CA ALA A 379 -18.57 24.73 21.03
C ALA A 379 -17.71 24.44 22.28
N GLN A 380 -16.38 24.34 22.14
CA GLN A 380 -15.46 24.15 23.25
C GLN A 380 -14.95 25.51 23.77
N PRO A 381 -14.59 25.64 25.07
CA PRO A 381 -14.10 26.90 25.61
C PRO A 381 -12.68 27.20 25.11
N VAL A 382 -12.56 28.10 24.13
CA VAL A 382 -11.28 28.52 23.54
C VAL A 382 -10.33 29.15 24.58
N MET A 383 -10.87 29.77 25.63
CA MET A 383 -10.10 30.35 26.75
C MET A 383 -9.67 29.33 27.82
N LYS A 384 -9.67 28.02 27.55
CA LYS A 384 -8.94 27.08 28.40
C LYS A 384 -7.44 27.40 28.32
N PHE A 385 -6.79 27.58 29.48
CA PHE A 385 -5.38 27.23 29.57
C PHE A 385 -5.24 25.79 29.06
N LEU A 386 -4.33 25.57 28.10
CA LEU A 386 -4.10 24.23 27.54
C LEU A 386 -3.81 23.27 28.68
N GLN A 387 -4.58 22.18 28.76
CA GLN A 387 -4.57 21.31 29.94
C GLN A 387 -3.24 20.56 30.10
N ASP A 388 -2.41 20.51 29.03
CA ASP A 388 -1.02 20.04 29.03
C ASP A 388 -0.01 21.07 29.57
N ASN A 389 -0.35 22.36 29.56
CA ASN A 389 0.46 23.46 30.12
C ASN A 389 0.13 23.76 31.59
N ASP A 390 -0.93 23.16 32.12
CA ASP A 390 -1.26 23.22 33.54
C ASP A 390 -0.36 22.27 34.33
N VAL A 391 0.66 22.84 34.97
CA VAL A 391 1.68 22.16 35.78
C VAL A 391 1.06 21.49 37.02
N GLU A 392 -0.11 21.96 37.49
CA GLU A 392 -0.82 21.37 38.63
C GLU A 392 -1.84 20.30 38.22
N SER A 393 -1.99 20.02 36.91
CA SER A 393 -2.90 18.99 36.41
C SER A 393 -2.41 17.56 36.69
N SER A 394 -3.36 16.64 36.87
CA SER A 394 -3.03 15.21 37.03
C SER A 394 -2.30 14.63 35.80
N LEU A 395 -2.62 15.12 34.60
CA LEU A 395 -1.98 14.71 33.36
C LEU A 395 -0.50 15.13 33.33
N HIS A 396 -0.18 16.33 33.82
CA HIS A 396 1.20 16.79 33.96
C HIS A 396 1.98 15.92 34.95
N TYR A 397 1.43 15.67 36.15
CA TYR A 397 2.08 14.81 37.15
C TYR A 397 2.27 13.36 36.67
N GLU A 398 1.31 12.78 35.95
CA GLU A 398 1.45 11.45 35.35
C GLU A 398 2.57 11.41 34.30
N ARG A 399 2.59 12.39 33.38
CA ARG A 399 3.62 12.52 32.34
C ARG A 399 5.01 12.71 32.94
N GLU A 400 5.15 13.57 33.94
CA GLU A 400 6.43 13.80 34.62
C GLU A 400 6.89 12.57 35.41
N TRP A 401 5.98 11.86 36.09
CA TRP A 401 6.31 10.57 36.71
C TRP A 401 6.81 9.54 35.68
N ARG A 402 6.16 9.45 34.51
CA ARG A 402 6.65 8.61 33.39
C ARG A 402 8.05 9.04 32.98
N TYR A 403 8.31 10.34 32.78
CA TYR A 403 9.65 10.83 32.41
C TYR A 403 10.73 10.53 33.46
N GLN A 404 10.45 10.72 34.75
CA GLN A 404 11.38 10.42 35.84
C GLN A 404 11.70 8.92 35.91
N ARG A 405 10.68 8.05 35.87
CA ARG A 405 10.84 6.60 35.79
C ARG A 405 11.62 6.18 34.54
N ASN A 406 11.29 6.76 33.39
CA ASN A 406 11.95 6.49 32.11
C ASN A 406 13.41 7.02 32.09
N SER A 407 13.74 8.01 32.92
CA SER A 407 15.12 8.43 33.19
C SER A 407 15.86 7.42 34.06
N ALA A 408 15.27 7.00 35.19
CA ALA A 408 15.85 6.01 36.10
C ALA A 408 16.14 4.66 35.42
N LEU A 409 15.19 4.12 34.64
CA LEU A 409 15.39 2.88 33.89
C LEU A 409 16.54 2.99 32.88
N ARG A 410 16.69 4.15 32.21
CA ARG A 410 17.84 4.41 31.32
C ARG A 410 19.15 4.56 32.08
N CYS A 411 19.15 4.92 33.36
CA CYS A 411 20.34 4.91 34.22
C CYS A 411 20.74 3.48 34.58
N GLU A 412 19.84 2.69 35.17
CA GLU A 412 20.06 1.28 35.52
C GLU A 412 20.56 0.47 34.30
N ALA A 413 19.89 0.62 33.16
CA ALA A 413 20.24 -0.08 31.94
C ALA A 413 21.66 0.23 31.44
N ARG A 414 22.21 1.43 31.68
CA ARG A 414 23.61 1.73 31.30
C ARG A 414 24.61 0.96 32.14
N ASP A 415 24.27 0.59 33.37
CA ASP A 415 25.13 -0.24 34.22
C ASP A 415 24.97 -1.74 33.93
N GLU A 416 23.80 -2.18 33.46
CA GLU A 416 23.67 -3.51 32.82
C GLU A 416 24.50 -3.61 31.53
N GLN A 417 24.39 -2.61 30.64
CA GLN A 417 25.12 -2.52 29.36
C GLN A 417 26.65 -2.57 29.54
N ARG A 418 27.18 -2.12 30.68
CA ARG A 418 28.60 -2.21 31.03
C ARG A 418 29.03 -3.60 31.47
N LYS A 419 28.14 -4.38 32.09
CA LYS A 419 28.45 -5.71 32.65
C LYS A 419 28.48 -6.83 31.60
N ILE A 420 27.77 -6.69 30.48
CA ILE A 420 27.64 -7.78 29.49
C ILE A 420 28.97 -8.21 28.86
N ALA A 421 29.99 -7.34 28.84
CA ALA A 421 31.32 -7.69 28.34
C ALA A 421 32.00 -8.84 29.12
N THR A 422 31.57 -9.08 30.37
CA THR A 422 32.00 -10.21 31.22
C THR A 422 30.84 -11.10 31.68
N GLY A 423 29.60 -10.70 31.38
CA GLY A 423 28.38 -11.38 31.80
C GLY A 423 27.93 -12.47 30.82
N LYS A 424 27.05 -13.35 31.29
CA LYS A 424 26.39 -14.36 30.44
C LYS A 424 24.89 -14.16 30.41
N LEU A 425 24.30 -14.24 29.22
CA LEU A 425 22.88 -14.10 28.98
C LEU A 425 22.20 -15.48 29.04
N GLU A 426 22.18 -16.09 30.23
CA GLU A 426 21.73 -17.47 30.45
C GLU A 426 20.58 -17.62 31.46
N SER A 427 20.15 -16.53 32.12
CA SER A 427 19.06 -16.58 33.10
C SER A 427 17.70 -16.42 32.42
N GLN A 428 16.89 -17.50 32.38
CA GLN A 428 15.53 -17.45 31.81
C GLN A 428 14.55 -16.84 32.83
N VAL A 429 14.05 -15.64 32.53
CA VAL A 429 13.11 -14.89 33.39
C VAL A 429 11.65 -15.23 33.07
N PHE A 430 11.34 -15.43 31.79
CA PHE A 430 9.99 -15.69 31.28
C PHE A 430 9.98 -16.86 30.32
N SER A 431 8.92 -17.65 30.35
CA SER A 431 8.61 -18.69 29.38
C SER A 431 7.09 -18.82 29.24
N ALA A 432 6.57 -18.75 28.02
CA ALA A 432 5.15 -18.85 27.74
C ALA A 432 4.90 -19.53 26.39
N ARG A 433 3.64 -19.92 26.14
CA ARG A 433 3.22 -20.51 24.87
C ARG A 433 2.13 -19.68 24.19
N CYS A 434 2.36 -19.30 22.94
CA CYS A 434 1.41 -18.63 22.07
C CYS A 434 0.48 -19.63 21.35
N PRO A 435 -0.68 -19.17 20.83
CA PRO A 435 -1.56 -19.99 19.99
C PRO A 435 -0.89 -20.39 18.67
N ASN A 436 -0.21 -19.43 18.03
CA ASN A 436 0.53 -19.59 16.77
C ASN A 436 2.03 -19.41 17.01
N PRO A 437 2.91 -19.96 16.16
CA PRO A 437 4.34 -19.67 16.21
C PRO A 437 4.61 -18.16 16.08
N PRO A 438 5.47 -17.56 16.93
CA PRO A 438 5.80 -16.15 16.84
C PRO A 438 6.60 -15.84 15.57
N SER A 439 6.18 -14.83 14.81
CA SER A 439 6.89 -14.30 13.63
C SER A 439 7.78 -13.10 13.98
N VAL A 440 7.32 -12.24 14.89
CA VAL A 440 7.99 -11.01 15.31
C VAL A 440 7.79 -10.84 16.82
N ILE A 441 8.85 -10.43 17.51
CA ILE A 441 8.80 -10.03 18.91
C ILE A 441 9.39 -8.63 19.02
N GLN A 442 8.77 -7.76 19.83
CA GLN A 442 9.27 -6.43 20.13
C GLN A 442 9.03 -6.11 21.61
N PHE A 443 10.09 -5.76 22.33
CA PHE A 443 9.97 -5.23 23.69
C PHE A 443 9.45 -3.79 23.68
N HIS A 444 8.60 -3.47 24.66
CA HIS A 444 8.34 -2.08 25.00
C HIS A 444 9.59 -1.47 25.69
N PRO A 445 9.97 -0.20 25.45
CA PRO A 445 11.26 0.32 25.95
C PRO A 445 11.33 0.63 27.45
N TYR A 446 10.19 0.74 28.14
CA TYR A 446 10.14 1.15 29.56
C TYR A 446 9.21 0.28 30.42
N GLU A 447 7.93 0.13 30.04
CA GLU A 447 7.04 -0.90 30.63
C GLU A 447 7.57 -2.33 30.42
N THR A 448 7.19 -3.25 31.29
CA THR A 448 7.59 -4.68 31.29
C THR A 448 6.88 -5.51 30.22
N TYR A 449 6.48 -4.89 29.11
CA TYR A 449 5.66 -5.52 28.08
C TYR A 449 6.50 -6.04 26.92
N VAL A 450 6.10 -7.20 26.40
CA VAL A 450 6.58 -7.74 25.13
C VAL A 450 5.40 -7.95 24.19
N ALA A 451 5.47 -7.32 23.02
CA ALA A 451 4.52 -7.53 21.93
C ALA A 451 5.02 -8.68 21.05
N VAL A 452 4.12 -9.62 20.74
CA VAL A 452 4.42 -10.83 19.99
C VAL A 452 3.38 -11.02 18.90
N ALA A 453 3.83 -10.96 17.65
CA ALA A 453 3.05 -11.32 16.48
C ALA A 453 3.11 -12.83 16.25
N GLY A 454 1.96 -13.47 16.03
CA GLY A 454 1.88 -14.74 15.34
C GLY A 454 1.64 -14.52 13.85
N LYS A 455 1.00 -15.48 13.18
CA LYS A 455 0.60 -15.34 11.77
C LYS A 455 -0.29 -14.10 11.55
N ASP A 456 -1.48 -14.12 12.13
CA ASP A 456 -2.62 -13.24 11.83
C ASP A 456 -3.15 -12.50 13.06
N ALA A 457 -2.39 -12.46 14.15
CA ALA A 457 -2.77 -11.84 15.41
C ALA A 457 -1.53 -11.36 16.16
N PHE A 458 -1.67 -10.28 16.94
CA PHE A 458 -0.67 -9.90 17.94
C PHE A 458 -1.17 -10.16 19.36
N SER A 459 -0.24 -10.33 20.29
CA SER A 459 -0.51 -10.54 21.70
C SER A 459 0.48 -9.74 22.53
N ILE A 460 0.02 -9.23 23.67
CA ILE A 460 0.83 -8.45 24.59
C ILE A 460 0.94 -9.24 25.89
N TRP A 461 2.18 -9.45 26.34
CA TRP A 461 2.50 -10.18 27.56
C TRP A 461 3.31 -9.27 28.48
N ASP A 462 3.05 -9.33 29.78
CA ASP A 462 3.98 -8.83 30.78
C ASP A 462 4.98 -9.93 31.13
N TRP A 463 6.25 -9.71 30.84
CA TRP A 463 7.29 -10.73 31.03
C TRP A 463 7.83 -10.79 32.48
N LEU A 464 7.36 -9.92 33.38
CA LEU A 464 7.64 -10.05 34.82
C LEU A 464 6.53 -10.79 35.59
N SER A 465 5.24 -10.47 35.37
CA SER A 465 4.15 -11.25 35.99
C SER A 465 3.87 -12.59 35.31
N GLY A 466 4.32 -12.76 34.06
CA GLY A 466 4.01 -13.92 33.22
C GLY A 466 2.61 -13.86 32.57
N CYS A 467 1.82 -12.80 32.83
CA CYS A 467 0.44 -12.70 32.37
C CYS A 467 0.33 -12.22 30.91
N LYS A 468 -0.59 -12.83 30.16
CA LYS A 468 -1.06 -12.27 28.88
C LYS A 468 -2.00 -11.11 29.16
N LEU A 469 -1.64 -9.91 28.72
CA LEU A 469 -2.45 -8.69 28.86
C LEU A 469 -3.54 -8.63 27.78
N SER A 470 -3.21 -8.97 26.54
CA SER A 470 -4.17 -8.94 25.43
C SER A 470 -3.85 -9.92 24.29
N TYR A 471 -4.85 -10.10 23.43
CA TYR A 471 -4.75 -10.83 22.17
C TYR A 471 -5.67 -10.15 21.16
N CYS A 472 -5.12 -9.68 20.04
CA CYS A 472 -5.85 -8.95 19.02
C CYS A 472 -5.68 -9.66 17.66
N PRO A 473 -6.74 -10.31 17.14
CA PRO A 473 -6.72 -10.88 15.79
C PRO A 473 -6.83 -9.78 14.72
N ASN A 474 -6.18 -9.99 13.58
CA ASN A 474 -6.24 -9.10 12.43
C ASN A 474 -7.58 -9.27 11.68
N HIS A 475 -8.56 -8.40 11.97
CA HIS A 475 -9.84 -8.32 11.25
C HIS A 475 -9.71 -7.72 9.83
N GLY A 476 -8.74 -8.19 9.04
CA GLY A 476 -8.63 -7.94 7.60
C GLY A 476 -9.66 -8.74 6.80
N SER A 477 -10.03 -8.25 5.62
CA SER A 477 -10.82 -9.04 4.64
C SER A 477 -9.98 -10.09 3.90
N LYS A 478 -8.65 -9.99 4.01
CA LYS A 478 -7.66 -10.97 3.56
C LYS A 478 -6.79 -11.37 4.76
N ALA A 479 -6.39 -12.63 4.82
CA ALA A 479 -5.52 -13.16 5.87
C ALA A 479 -4.04 -12.89 5.56
N SER A 480 -3.60 -11.64 5.72
CA SER A 480 -2.18 -11.23 5.65
C SER A 480 -1.42 -11.53 6.94
N ARG A 481 -0.11 -11.79 6.81
CA ARG A 481 0.75 -12.11 7.96
C ARG A 481 1.35 -10.83 8.57
N ILE A 482 1.46 -10.76 9.89
CA ILE A 482 2.16 -9.66 10.56
C ILE A 482 3.67 -9.86 10.39
N THR A 483 4.34 -8.88 9.79
CA THR A 483 5.79 -8.87 9.48
C THR A 483 6.58 -7.89 10.31
N SER A 484 5.95 -6.95 10.99
CA SER A 484 6.65 -5.92 11.78
C SER A 484 5.80 -5.36 12.92
N LEU A 485 6.46 -5.05 14.04
CA LEU A 485 5.90 -4.41 15.23
C LEU A 485 6.84 -3.28 15.67
N GLN A 486 6.29 -2.10 15.96
CA GLN A 486 7.04 -0.96 16.50
C GLN A 486 6.22 -0.23 17.57
N PHE A 487 6.87 0.35 18.58
CA PHE A 487 6.22 1.17 19.59
C PHE A 487 6.41 2.66 19.32
N VAL A 488 5.31 3.35 19.07
CA VAL A 488 5.22 4.80 18.85
C VAL A 488 4.91 5.49 20.18
N ASN A 489 5.44 6.69 20.40
CA ASN A 489 5.25 7.54 21.60
C ASN A 489 5.51 6.84 22.95
N SER A 490 6.36 5.81 22.94
CA SER A 490 6.73 4.97 24.09
C SER A 490 7.34 5.70 25.29
N HIS A 491 7.69 6.98 25.16
CA HIS A 491 8.20 7.81 26.25
C HIS A 491 7.11 8.34 27.21
N ASP A 492 5.84 8.29 26.81
CA ASP A 492 4.68 8.74 27.58
C ASP A 492 3.48 7.81 27.33
N VAL A 493 2.54 8.17 26.45
CA VAL A 493 1.40 7.31 26.06
C VAL A 493 1.77 6.51 24.80
N SER A 494 2.15 5.25 25.01
CA SER A 494 2.60 4.32 23.98
C SER A 494 1.47 3.83 23.06
N LEU A 495 1.74 3.79 21.76
CA LEU A 495 0.90 3.19 20.71
C LEU A 495 1.65 2.06 20.01
N LEU A 496 0.94 1.04 19.51
CA LEU A 496 1.53 -0.09 18.79
C LEU A 496 1.26 0.02 17.29
N LEU A 497 2.34 0.15 16.51
CA LEU A 497 2.32 0.16 15.05
C LEU A 497 2.59 -1.26 14.53
N VAL A 498 1.70 -1.77 13.68
CA VAL A 498 1.69 -3.16 13.18
C VAL A 498 1.69 -3.13 11.65
N GLY A 499 2.71 -3.73 11.03
CA GLY A 499 2.83 -3.88 9.58
C GLY A 499 2.56 -5.32 9.14
N SER A 500 1.83 -5.49 8.03
CA SER A 500 1.48 -6.79 7.43
C SER A 500 2.11 -6.98 6.04
N ASP A 501 2.30 -8.22 5.60
CA ASP A 501 2.99 -8.53 4.34
C ASP A 501 2.31 -8.00 3.08
N ASP A 502 1.00 -7.77 3.13
CA ASP A 502 0.24 -7.10 2.06
C ASP A 502 0.53 -5.59 1.92
N GLY A 503 1.34 -5.00 2.80
CA GLY A 503 1.63 -3.56 2.84
C GLY A 503 0.64 -2.73 3.69
N THR A 504 -0.29 -3.36 4.38
CA THR A 504 -1.13 -2.73 5.40
C THR A 504 -0.28 -2.28 6.59
N VAL A 505 -0.50 -1.04 7.05
CA VAL A 505 -0.01 -0.55 8.34
C VAL A 505 -1.20 -0.13 9.22
N ARG A 506 -1.15 -0.46 10.52
CA ARG A 506 -2.19 -0.12 11.52
C ARG A 506 -1.58 0.36 12.82
N LEU A 507 -2.18 1.39 13.43
CA LEU A 507 -1.77 1.96 14.71
C LEU A 507 -2.85 1.71 15.77
N TRP A 508 -2.48 1.14 16.92
CA TRP A 508 -3.39 0.74 17.98
C TRP A 508 -3.10 1.45 19.31
N ASN A 509 -4.15 1.90 20.00
CA ASN A 509 -4.11 2.36 21.38
C ASN A 509 -4.70 1.31 22.34
N ASN A 510 -4.61 1.56 23.65
CA ASN A 510 -5.26 0.78 24.70
C ASN A 510 -4.96 -0.74 24.69
N TYR A 511 -3.88 -1.15 24.02
CA TYR A 511 -3.57 -2.55 23.72
C TYR A 511 -3.24 -3.41 24.95
N THR A 512 -3.15 -2.82 26.14
CA THR A 512 -3.00 -3.49 27.44
C THR A 512 -4.30 -3.63 28.22
N LEU A 513 -5.33 -2.83 27.91
CA LEU A 513 -6.53 -2.67 28.74
C LEU A 513 -7.61 -3.75 28.52
N ALA A 514 -7.32 -4.76 27.71
CA ALA A 514 -8.24 -5.89 27.47
C ALA A 514 -8.62 -6.65 28.75
N GLN A 515 -7.73 -6.68 29.76
CA GLN A 515 -8.05 -7.24 31.08
C GLN A 515 -9.13 -6.45 31.84
N HIS A 516 -9.35 -5.18 31.51
CA HIS A 516 -10.40 -4.33 32.05
C HIS A 516 -11.66 -4.29 31.16
N GLY A 517 -11.77 -5.17 30.16
CA GLY A 517 -12.90 -5.23 29.24
C GLY A 517 -12.89 -4.18 28.12
N LEU A 518 -11.79 -3.43 27.96
CA LEU A 518 -11.62 -2.48 26.86
C LEU A 518 -10.84 -3.13 25.71
N GLU A 519 -11.49 -3.32 24.57
CA GLU A 519 -10.82 -3.85 23.37
C GLU A 519 -9.74 -2.87 22.84
N PRO A 520 -8.66 -3.36 22.22
CA PRO A 520 -7.63 -2.51 21.61
C PRO A 520 -8.23 -1.58 20.54
N GLY A 521 -8.08 -0.27 20.70
CA GLY A 521 -8.66 0.71 19.79
C GLY A 521 -7.77 0.93 18.57
N LEU A 522 -8.34 0.78 17.37
CA LEU A 522 -7.66 1.16 16.13
C LEU A 522 -7.69 2.69 15.99
N VAL A 523 -6.52 3.32 15.92
CA VAL A 523 -6.35 4.78 15.79
C VAL A 523 -6.38 5.20 14.32
N THR A 524 -5.49 4.60 13.51
CA THR A 524 -5.40 4.83 12.06
C THR A 524 -4.92 3.56 11.36
N ALA A 525 -5.23 3.43 10.07
CA ALA A 525 -4.84 2.30 9.23
C ALA A 525 -4.83 2.70 7.75
N TRP A 526 -3.75 2.39 7.03
CA TRP A 526 -3.57 2.75 5.62
C TRP A 526 -2.75 1.70 4.86
N GLN A 527 -2.80 1.77 3.53
CA GLN A 527 -2.12 0.86 2.63
C GLN A 527 -0.81 1.49 2.14
N ALA A 528 0.30 1.20 2.81
CA ALA A 528 1.55 1.91 2.63
C ALA A 528 2.22 1.70 1.25
N LEU A 529 1.92 0.60 0.55
CA LEU A 529 2.54 0.23 -0.74
C LEU A 529 1.52 -0.02 -1.87
N ALA A 530 0.35 0.63 -1.85
CA ALA A 530 -0.79 0.38 -2.74
C ALA A 530 -0.48 0.43 -4.26
N ASP A 531 0.36 1.38 -4.66
CA ASP A 531 0.69 1.77 -6.03
C ASP A 531 1.90 1.03 -6.63
N VAL A 532 2.57 0.15 -5.86
CA VAL A 532 3.85 -0.47 -6.25
C VAL A 532 3.70 -1.97 -6.51
N GLN A 533 4.04 -2.41 -7.72
CA GLN A 533 4.05 -3.84 -8.05
C GLN A 533 5.19 -4.58 -7.32
N PRO A 534 4.94 -5.79 -6.78
CA PRO A 534 5.98 -6.57 -6.14
C PRO A 534 7.00 -7.12 -7.15
N VAL A 535 8.25 -7.21 -6.72
CA VAL A 535 9.41 -7.68 -7.49
C VAL A 535 9.24 -9.12 -7.97
N SER A 536 8.62 -9.96 -7.14
CA SER A 536 8.34 -11.37 -7.43
C SER A 536 6.86 -11.67 -7.27
N ARG A 537 6.30 -12.49 -8.17
CA ARG A 537 4.94 -13.03 -8.06
C ARG A 537 4.88 -14.37 -7.32
N SER A 538 6.00 -14.84 -6.76
CA SER A 538 6.06 -16.09 -6.00
C SER A 538 5.52 -15.89 -4.59
N LEU A 539 4.27 -16.32 -4.35
CA LEU A 539 3.57 -16.19 -3.06
C LEU A 539 4.31 -16.81 -1.86
N ASN A 540 5.29 -17.68 -2.09
CA ASN A 540 5.96 -18.48 -1.06
C ASN A 540 7.44 -18.10 -0.84
N ALA A 541 7.93 -16.99 -1.42
CA ALA A 541 9.36 -16.64 -1.40
C ALA A 541 9.65 -15.13 -1.22
N GLY A 542 8.70 -14.39 -0.66
CA GLY A 542 8.81 -12.95 -0.41
C GLY A 542 9.11 -12.59 1.06
N ALA A 543 9.81 -11.48 1.27
CA ALA A 543 10.01 -10.89 2.59
C ALA A 543 8.68 -10.39 3.20
N GLY A 544 7.70 -10.05 2.35
CA GLY A 544 6.50 -9.31 2.72
C GLY A 544 6.77 -7.81 2.70
N SER A 545 6.28 -7.10 3.73
CA SER A 545 6.64 -5.71 4.00
C SER A 545 7.60 -5.63 5.19
N VAL A 546 8.51 -4.67 5.17
CA VAL A 546 9.46 -4.38 6.24
C VAL A 546 9.30 -2.91 6.64
N MET A 547 9.25 -2.64 7.95
CA MET A 547 8.87 -1.33 8.50
C MET A 547 9.82 -0.88 9.62
N SER A 548 10.24 0.40 9.59
CA SER A 548 10.93 1.10 10.68
C SER A 548 10.16 2.35 11.10
N TRP A 549 10.28 2.74 12.38
CA TRP A 549 9.68 3.95 12.95
C TRP A 549 10.75 4.90 13.49
N GLU A 550 10.71 6.16 13.05
CA GLU A 550 11.66 7.20 13.46
C GLU A 550 11.01 8.22 14.41
N GLN A 551 10.93 7.88 15.69
CA GLN A 551 10.28 8.71 16.72
C GLN A 551 10.69 10.20 16.74
N ARG A 552 11.94 10.54 16.38
CA ARG A 552 12.45 11.92 16.36
C ARG A 552 12.01 12.71 15.12
N ALA A 553 11.87 12.03 13.98
CA ALA A 553 11.58 12.64 12.68
C ALA A 553 10.15 12.31 12.19
N GLN A 554 9.36 11.64 13.03
CA GLN A 554 7.96 11.24 12.84
C GLN A 554 7.68 10.42 11.56
N ASN A 555 8.72 9.78 10.99
CA ASN A 555 8.57 9.00 9.76
C ASN A 555 8.25 7.53 10.03
N VAL A 556 7.30 6.99 9.28
CA VAL A 556 7.15 5.54 9.05
C VAL A 556 7.82 5.19 7.72
N ILE A 557 8.87 4.37 7.78
CA ILE A 557 9.62 3.95 6.60
C ILE A 557 9.23 2.52 6.25
N VAL A 558 8.74 2.29 5.02
CA VAL A 558 8.18 1.02 4.57
C VAL A 558 8.80 0.57 3.25
N THR A 559 9.17 -0.70 3.18
CA THR A 559 9.74 -1.37 1.99
C THR A 559 9.39 -2.86 2.04
N GLY A 560 10.12 -3.73 1.33
CA GLY A 560 9.93 -5.18 1.37
C GLY A 560 10.10 -5.80 -0.01
N ASP A 561 9.09 -6.55 -0.47
CA ASP A 561 9.04 -7.13 -1.82
C ASP A 561 8.87 -6.10 -2.97
N VAL A 562 9.24 -4.84 -2.75
CA VAL A 562 9.09 -3.70 -3.68
C VAL A 562 10.43 -3.06 -4.06
N ARG A 563 10.48 -2.36 -5.20
CA ARG A 563 11.69 -1.71 -5.72
C ARG A 563 12.01 -0.34 -5.09
N ILE A 564 11.32 0.04 -4.02
CA ILE A 564 11.45 1.33 -3.34
C ILE A 564 11.54 1.19 -1.81
N ILE A 565 12.12 2.20 -1.18
CA ILE A 565 11.96 2.52 0.23
C ILE A 565 11.07 3.77 0.27
N ARG A 566 9.88 3.63 0.84
CA ARG A 566 8.91 4.71 0.98
C ARG A 566 9.00 5.34 2.36
N ILE A 567 8.88 6.65 2.41
CA ILE A 567 8.84 7.45 3.63
C ILE A 567 7.48 8.13 3.73
N TRP A 568 6.73 7.79 4.79
CA TRP A 568 5.52 8.48 5.22
C TRP A 568 5.85 9.38 6.41
N ASP A 569 5.32 10.59 6.43
CA ASP A 569 5.29 11.44 7.62
C ASP A 569 3.97 11.22 8.38
N ALA A 570 4.06 10.96 9.68
CA ALA A 570 2.92 10.76 10.55
C ALA A 570 2.33 12.05 11.13
N GLU A 571 3.01 13.21 11.01
CA GLU A 571 2.45 14.51 11.43
C GLU A 571 1.48 15.05 10.37
N SER A 572 1.85 15.03 9.09
CA SER A 572 0.97 15.43 7.98
C SER A 572 0.06 14.31 7.44
N GLU A 573 0.27 13.05 7.87
CA GLU A 573 -0.33 11.86 7.27
C GLU A 573 -0.14 11.80 5.73
N LEU A 574 1.08 12.07 5.23
CA LEU A 574 1.38 12.10 3.78
C LEU A 574 2.62 11.27 3.40
N LYS A 575 2.65 10.86 2.12
CA LYS A 575 3.83 10.26 1.48
C LYS A 575 4.84 11.37 1.16
N VAL A 576 6.02 11.33 1.78
CA VAL A 576 7.08 12.32 1.60
C VAL A 576 8.01 11.97 0.43
N GLN A 577 8.49 10.73 0.38
CA GLN A 577 9.58 10.36 -0.53
C GLN A 577 9.52 8.87 -0.92
N ASP A 578 9.75 8.58 -2.21
CA ASP A 578 9.95 7.22 -2.74
C ASP A 578 11.40 7.11 -3.23
N ILE A 579 12.25 6.39 -2.49
CA ILE A 579 13.66 6.18 -2.82
C ILE A 579 13.82 4.83 -3.55
N PRO A 580 14.29 4.78 -4.81
CA PRO A 580 14.53 3.51 -5.50
C PRO A 580 15.66 2.71 -4.84
N THR A 581 15.40 1.43 -4.51
CA THR A 581 16.44 0.50 -4.01
C THR A 581 17.49 0.19 -5.09
N GLY A 582 17.08 0.32 -6.35
CA GLY A 582 17.81 -0.14 -7.53
C GLY A 582 18.17 -1.62 -7.45
N ALA A 583 17.29 -2.43 -6.85
CA ALA A 583 17.42 -3.87 -6.67
C ALA A 583 16.36 -4.62 -7.49
N ASP A 584 16.73 -5.78 -8.03
CA ASP A 584 15.84 -6.73 -8.69
C ASP A 584 15.38 -7.86 -7.75
N CYS A 585 15.56 -7.66 -6.44
CA CYS A 585 15.18 -8.54 -5.35
C CYS A 585 14.46 -7.73 -4.25
N CYS A 586 13.89 -8.44 -3.27
CA CYS A 586 13.25 -7.83 -2.10
C CYS A 586 14.27 -7.23 -1.12
N VAL A 587 13.81 -6.24 -0.35
CA VAL A 587 14.46 -5.79 0.89
C VAL A 587 13.95 -6.66 2.04
N THR A 588 14.86 -7.14 2.89
CA THR A 588 14.60 -8.20 3.89
C THR A 588 14.69 -7.69 5.33
N SER A 589 15.60 -6.75 5.60
CA SER A 589 15.64 -5.94 6.81
C SER A 589 16.05 -4.50 6.47
N ILE A 590 15.65 -3.55 7.31
CA ILE A 590 15.96 -2.12 7.17
C ILE A 590 16.32 -1.52 8.52
N SER A 591 17.37 -0.69 8.56
CA SER A 591 17.80 0.07 9.71
C SER A 591 17.97 1.54 9.36
N THR A 592 17.69 2.42 10.31
CA THR A 592 17.71 3.88 10.14
C THR A 592 18.48 4.54 11.28
N ASP A 593 19.07 5.71 11.03
CA ASP A 593 19.82 6.39 12.08
C ASP A 593 18.91 7.00 13.16
N VAL A 594 19.27 6.74 14.42
CA VAL A 594 18.56 7.24 15.61
C VAL A 594 19.02 8.66 15.98
N SER A 595 20.22 9.09 15.57
CA SER A 595 20.74 10.45 15.86
C SER A 595 20.21 11.54 14.92
N GLU A 596 20.51 11.42 13.63
CA GLU A 596 20.19 12.42 12.61
C GLU A 596 19.05 11.99 11.67
N SER A 597 18.68 10.69 11.67
CA SER A 597 17.70 10.09 10.75
C SER A 597 17.97 10.34 9.26
N SER A 598 19.21 10.67 8.91
CA SER A 598 19.69 10.94 7.55
C SER A 598 19.98 9.66 6.76
N LEU A 599 20.56 8.66 7.43
CA LEU A 599 21.03 7.42 6.80
C LEU A 599 20.04 6.26 6.98
N ILE A 600 19.89 5.48 5.91
CA ILE A 600 19.13 4.22 5.87
C ILE A 600 20.07 3.11 5.36
N VAL A 601 20.04 1.93 5.99
CA VAL A 601 20.68 0.71 5.47
C VAL A 601 19.61 -0.34 5.20
N ALA A 602 19.62 -0.92 4.00
CA ALA A 602 18.73 -2.01 3.61
C ALA A 602 19.53 -3.27 3.29
N GLY A 603 19.10 -4.41 3.84
CA GLY A 603 19.57 -5.74 3.45
C GLY A 603 18.65 -6.31 2.36
N CYS A 604 19.21 -7.02 1.38
CA CYS A 604 18.46 -7.54 0.26
C CYS A 604 18.51 -9.08 0.16
N GLY A 605 17.51 -9.67 -0.49
CA GLY A 605 17.41 -11.12 -0.69
C GLY A 605 18.52 -11.73 -1.57
N ASP A 606 19.27 -10.89 -2.30
CA ASP A 606 20.45 -11.25 -3.10
C ASP A 606 21.78 -11.24 -2.32
N GLY A 607 21.76 -10.94 -1.01
CA GLY A 607 22.96 -10.76 -0.20
C GLY A 607 23.64 -9.39 -0.34
N SER A 608 23.10 -8.48 -1.15
CA SER A 608 23.57 -7.10 -1.18
C SER A 608 23.08 -6.31 0.04
N VAL A 609 23.92 -5.42 0.55
CA VAL A 609 23.59 -4.48 1.62
C VAL A 609 23.81 -3.06 1.08
N ARG A 610 22.83 -2.18 1.24
CA ARG A 610 22.77 -0.90 0.52
C ARG A 610 22.59 0.24 1.51
N LEU A 611 23.44 1.26 1.40
CA LEU A 611 23.43 2.47 2.22
C LEU A 611 22.84 3.63 1.40
N PHE A 612 21.92 4.36 2.02
CA PHE A 612 21.26 5.52 1.44
C PHE A 612 21.40 6.74 2.36
N ASP A 613 21.57 7.93 1.80
CA ASP A 613 21.43 9.22 2.48
C ASP A 613 20.23 9.97 1.90
N ARG A 614 19.26 10.29 2.76
CA ARG A 614 18.00 10.99 2.42
C ARG A 614 18.21 12.45 2.05
N ARG A 615 19.38 13.03 2.36
CA ARG A 615 19.74 14.43 2.03
C ARG A 615 19.97 14.65 0.54
N LEU A 616 20.21 13.59 -0.21
CA LEU A 616 20.40 13.61 -1.66
C LEU A 616 19.07 13.39 -2.41
N PRO A 617 18.96 13.80 -3.69
CA PRO A 617 17.80 13.48 -4.53
C PRO A 617 17.54 11.96 -4.58
N PRO A 618 16.28 11.48 -4.65
CA PRO A 618 15.96 10.06 -4.53
C PRO A 618 16.76 9.12 -5.45
N GLN A 619 17.09 9.55 -6.67
CA GLN A 619 17.85 8.76 -7.64
C GLN A 619 19.34 8.61 -7.28
N GLU A 620 19.90 9.56 -6.52
CA GLU A 620 21.30 9.61 -6.10
C GLU A 620 21.48 9.19 -4.63
N ALA A 621 20.39 9.12 -3.85
CA ALA A 621 20.37 8.78 -2.44
C ALA A 621 21.13 7.50 -2.08
N ARG A 622 21.22 6.50 -2.98
CA ARG A 622 21.97 5.25 -2.76
C ARG A 622 23.49 5.47 -2.89
N ILE A 623 24.11 5.92 -1.80
CA ILE A 623 25.54 6.24 -1.73
C ILE A 623 26.49 5.03 -1.69
N MET A 624 26.04 3.84 -1.25
CA MET A 624 26.90 2.65 -1.22
C MET A 624 26.15 1.33 -1.43
N THR A 625 26.87 0.29 -1.88
CA THR A 625 26.34 -1.07 -2.01
C THR A 625 27.46 -2.08 -1.79
N TRP A 626 27.42 -2.78 -0.67
CA TRP A 626 28.30 -3.90 -0.35
C TRP A 626 27.71 -5.20 -0.93
N ARG A 627 28.58 -6.09 -1.40
CA ARG A 627 28.22 -7.40 -2.00
C ARG A 627 29.17 -8.49 -1.52
N GLU A 628 29.29 -8.63 -0.21
CA GLU A 628 30.17 -9.62 0.42
C GLU A 628 29.46 -10.86 0.98
N HIS A 629 28.15 -10.78 1.24
CA HIS A 629 27.37 -11.94 1.66
C HIS A 629 26.95 -12.77 0.43
N SER A 630 26.86 -14.09 0.60
CA SER A 630 26.58 -15.04 -0.48
C SER A 630 25.09 -15.43 -0.61
N ALA A 631 24.25 -15.04 0.35
CA ALA A 631 22.84 -15.38 0.42
C ALA A 631 22.02 -14.30 1.15
N TRP A 632 20.71 -14.54 1.28
CA TRP A 632 19.71 -13.70 1.93
C TRP A 632 20.19 -13.06 3.26
N ILE A 633 20.01 -11.75 3.39
CA ILE A 633 20.28 -11.01 4.63
C ILE A 633 19.13 -11.20 5.63
N VAL A 634 19.45 -11.70 6.83
CA VAL A 634 18.51 -11.95 7.93
C VAL A 634 18.18 -10.66 8.66
N ASP A 635 19.19 -9.90 9.06
CA ASP A 635 19.02 -8.59 9.72
C ASP A 635 20.14 -7.61 9.37
N VAL A 636 19.84 -6.32 9.50
CA VAL A 636 20.73 -5.17 9.31
C VAL A 636 20.52 -4.20 10.47
N ASN A 637 21.58 -3.92 11.22
CA ASN A 637 21.55 -2.98 12.33
C ASN A 637 22.51 -1.80 12.10
N LEU A 638 22.00 -0.57 12.18
CA LEU A 638 22.80 0.65 12.11
C LEU A 638 23.07 1.19 13.52
N ARG A 639 24.34 1.18 13.94
CA ARG A 639 24.79 1.80 15.19
C ARG A 639 25.57 3.07 14.91
N SER A 640 24.95 4.21 15.21
CA SER A 640 25.63 5.51 15.25
C SER A 640 26.53 5.61 16.48
N ASN A 641 27.76 6.08 16.29
CA ASN A 641 28.73 6.31 17.36
C ASN A 641 28.90 7.82 17.54
N PRO A 642 28.56 8.41 18.70
CA PRO A 642 28.69 9.85 18.96
C PRO A 642 30.10 10.44 18.78
N GLN A 643 31.14 9.60 18.69
CA GLN A 643 32.54 10.04 18.50
C GLN A 643 33.24 9.36 17.30
N GLY A 644 32.52 8.75 16.37
CA GLY A 644 33.14 7.97 15.28
C GLY A 644 32.39 7.97 13.95
N SER A 645 32.87 7.18 12.99
CA SER A 645 32.01 6.67 11.93
C SER A 645 30.93 5.78 12.53
N GLY A 646 29.71 5.85 11.99
CA GLY A 646 28.69 4.84 12.26
C GLY A 646 29.15 3.47 11.75
N LYS A 647 28.57 2.41 12.31
CA LYS A 647 28.81 1.02 11.89
C LYS A 647 27.50 0.37 11.47
N ALA A 648 27.53 -0.37 10.37
CA ALA A 648 26.46 -1.30 10.00
C ALA A 648 26.89 -2.73 10.36
N ILE A 649 25.98 -3.50 10.94
CA ILE A 649 26.18 -4.90 11.32
C ILE A 649 25.13 -5.72 10.59
N THR A 650 25.56 -6.70 9.79
CA THR A 650 24.66 -7.45 8.91
C THR A 650 24.89 -8.94 9.02
N GLY A 651 23.80 -9.71 9.06
CA GLY A 651 23.84 -11.16 9.21
C GLY A 651 23.18 -11.87 8.03
N CYS A 652 23.82 -12.92 7.51
CA CYS A 652 23.33 -13.71 6.38
C CYS A 652 22.89 -15.12 6.80
N VAL A 653 21.90 -15.72 6.11
CA VAL A 653 21.42 -17.09 6.38
C VAL A 653 22.54 -18.14 6.33
N ALA A 654 23.60 -17.88 5.56
CA ALA A 654 24.79 -18.72 5.47
C ALA A 654 25.55 -18.88 6.80
N GLY A 655 25.37 -17.94 7.74
CA GLY A 655 26.01 -17.94 9.07
C GLY A 655 27.05 -16.84 9.27
N ASP A 656 27.42 -16.09 8.23
CA ASP A 656 28.39 -15.01 8.34
C ASP A 656 27.75 -13.68 8.80
N VAL A 657 28.36 -13.06 9.81
CA VAL A 657 28.01 -11.73 10.32
C VAL A 657 29.14 -10.77 9.97
N LYS A 658 28.83 -9.67 9.27
CA LYS A 658 29.81 -8.70 8.78
C LYS A 658 29.63 -7.34 9.44
N PHE A 659 30.76 -6.68 9.68
CA PHE A 659 30.85 -5.36 10.30
C PHE A 659 31.36 -4.36 9.26
N PHE A 660 30.58 -3.35 8.91
CA PHE A 660 30.95 -2.32 7.95
C PHE A 660 31.12 -0.96 8.63
N ASP A 661 32.14 -0.19 8.22
CA ASP A 661 32.20 1.26 8.45
C ASP A 661 31.47 1.94 7.30
N LEU A 662 30.55 2.87 7.59
CA LEU A 662 29.75 3.57 6.56
C LEU A 662 30.60 4.39 5.58
N ARG A 663 31.88 4.63 5.90
CA ARG A 663 32.86 5.33 5.06
C ARG A 663 33.78 4.39 4.27
N ARG A 664 33.61 3.06 4.36
CA ARG A 664 34.46 2.06 3.69
C ARG A 664 33.67 1.16 2.76
N ASN A 665 34.28 0.84 1.62
CA ASN A 665 33.72 -0.02 0.57
C ASN A 665 33.81 -1.53 0.88
N SER A 666 34.47 -1.93 1.96
CA SER A 666 34.59 -3.31 2.43
C SER A 666 34.26 -3.43 3.92
N SER A 667 34.01 -4.65 4.38
CA SER A 667 33.89 -4.97 5.80
C SER A 667 35.21 -4.70 6.56
N LEU A 668 35.07 -4.37 7.84
CA LEU A 668 36.13 -4.29 8.84
C LEU A 668 36.50 -5.68 9.38
N ALA A 669 35.49 -6.53 9.55
CA ALA A 669 35.58 -7.87 10.12
C ALA A 669 34.42 -8.73 9.62
N THR A 670 34.65 -10.05 9.58
CA THR A 670 33.62 -11.08 9.39
C THR A 670 33.71 -12.05 10.57
N CYS A 671 32.57 -12.37 11.17
CA CYS A 671 32.40 -13.34 12.25
C CYS A 671 31.61 -14.53 11.70
N GLU A 672 32.26 -15.70 11.63
CA GLU A 672 31.60 -16.95 11.24
C GLU A 672 30.79 -17.49 12.42
N THR A 673 29.47 -17.59 12.27
CA THR A 673 28.57 -18.19 13.25
C THR A 673 28.10 -19.57 12.77
N SER A 674 26.99 -20.08 13.30
CA SER A 674 26.40 -21.33 12.84
C SER A 674 25.69 -21.19 11.49
N GLN A 675 25.97 -22.10 10.55
CA GLN A 675 25.20 -22.22 9.31
C GLN A 675 23.70 -22.42 9.58
N GLY A 676 22.86 -21.86 8.71
CA GLY A 676 21.41 -21.89 8.88
C GLY A 676 20.94 -20.94 9.99
N MET A 677 21.37 -19.68 9.92
CA MET A 677 20.85 -18.62 10.78
C MET A 677 19.44 -18.24 10.34
N THR A 678 18.49 -18.25 11.27
CA THR A 678 17.07 -17.95 11.04
C THR A 678 16.68 -16.56 11.51
N ALA A 679 17.31 -16.09 12.58
CA ALA A 679 17.06 -14.80 13.20
C ALA A 679 18.37 -14.20 13.71
N MET A 680 18.51 -12.89 13.65
CA MET A 680 19.57 -12.15 14.31
C MET A 680 18.94 -10.98 15.08
N ALA A 681 19.52 -10.62 16.21
CA ALA A 681 19.21 -9.39 16.93
C ALA A 681 20.51 -8.73 17.39
N VAL A 682 20.59 -7.41 17.27
CA VAL A 682 21.74 -6.60 17.69
C VAL A 682 21.28 -5.62 18.77
N HIS A 683 21.99 -5.56 19.89
CA HIS A 683 21.66 -4.61 20.94
C HIS A 683 22.07 -3.20 20.50
N LYS A 684 21.15 -2.23 20.55
CA LYS A 684 21.43 -0.86 20.07
C LYS A 684 22.53 -0.17 20.89
N ALA A 685 22.38 -0.17 22.22
CA ALA A 685 23.34 0.43 23.15
C ALA A 685 24.55 -0.47 23.51
N ALA A 686 24.33 -1.65 24.09
CA ALA A 686 25.40 -2.56 24.49
C ALA A 686 26.16 -3.18 23.31
N ASP A 687 27.40 -3.60 23.56
CA ASP A 687 28.27 -4.22 22.56
C ASP A 687 28.07 -5.75 22.46
N THR A 688 26.83 -6.19 22.21
CA THR A 688 26.47 -7.59 21.99
C THR A 688 25.44 -7.80 20.87
N PHE A 689 25.50 -8.96 20.20
CA PHE A 689 24.49 -9.45 19.27
C PHE A 689 24.21 -10.94 19.49
N ALA A 690 23.08 -11.42 18.99
CA ALA A 690 22.62 -12.79 19.14
C ALA A 690 22.11 -13.36 17.82
N CYS A 691 22.46 -14.62 17.53
CA CYS A 691 22.12 -15.34 16.31
C CYS A 691 21.35 -16.63 16.67
N GLY A 692 20.15 -16.80 16.11
CA GLY A 692 19.33 -17.99 16.25
C GLY A 692 19.54 -18.94 15.07
N SER A 693 19.67 -20.24 15.34
CA SER A 693 19.84 -21.26 14.32
C SER A 693 18.61 -22.17 14.18
N VAL A 694 18.42 -22.74 12.98
CA VAL A 694 17.53 -23.90 12.77
C VAL A 694 17.82 -25.04 13.75
N ASN A 695 19.06 -25.15 14.21
CA ASN A 695 19.58 -26.24 15.05
C ASN A 695 19.25 -26.12 16.55
N GLN A 696 18.17 -25.43 16.91
CA GLN A 696 17.65 -25.33 18.30
C GLN A 696 18.63 -24.67 19.30
N TYR A 697 19.35 -23.64 18.88
CA TYR A 697 20.17 -22.83 19.78
C TYR A 697 20.27 -21.36 19.37
N ILE A 698 20.63 -20.55 20.37
CA ILE A 698 20.93 -19.12 20.24
C ILE A 698 22.38 -18.93 20.66
N SER A 699 23.21 -18.37 19.78
CA SER A 699 24.60 -18.01 20.09
C SER A 699 24.69 -16.50 20.31
N VAL A 700 25.28 -16.08 21.43
CA VAL A 700 25.46 -14.67 21.83
C VAL A 700 26.93 -14.31 21.72
N TYR A 701 27.23 -13.16 21.11
CA TYR A 701 28.57 -12.71 20.76
C TYR A 701 28.81 -11.27 21.24
N ASN A 702 30.08 -10.88 21.38
CA ASN A 702 30.49 -9.48 21.51
C ASN A 702 30.70 -8.82 20.14
N MET A 703 30.80 -7.49 20.09
CA MET A 703 31.00 -6.72 18.84
C MET A 703 32.36 -6.95 18.13
N GLU A 704 33.23 -7.79 18.68
CA GLU A 704 34.50 -8.20 18.07
C GLU A 704 34.37 -9.58 17.37
N GLY A 705 33.21 -10.24 17.52
CA GLY A 705 32.95 -11.57 16.96
C GLY A 705 33.32 -12.74 17.88
N SER A 706 33.70 -12.49 19.13
CA SER A 706 33.96 -13.57 20.11
C SER A 706 32.66 -14.06 20.77
N PRO A 707 32.48 -15.38 20.97
CA PRO A 707 31.28 -15.95 21.58
C PRO A 707 31.28 -15.76 23.10
N LEU A 708 30.21 -15.18 23.64
CA LEU A 708 29.99 -14.95 25.07
C LEU A 708 29.29 -16.15 25.74
N ASN A 709 28.15 -16.57 25.19
CA ASN A 709 27.43 -17.76 25.65
C ASN A 709 26.56 -18.37 24.53
N THR A 710 26.19 -19.63 24.70
CA THR A 710 25.28 -20.34 23.77
C THR A 710 24.15 -20.96 24.55
N ILE A 711 22.92 -20.54 24.27
CA ILE A 711 21.70 -21.05 24.91
C ILE A 711 21.28 -22.31 24.17
N LYS A 712 21.36 -23.46 24.85
CA LYS A 712 21.02 -24.81 24.36
C LYS A 712 20.21 -25.56 25.42
N TYR A 713 19.06 -26.12 25.04
CA TYR A 713 18.16 -26.83 25.96
C TYR A 713 18.02 -28.31 25.55
N HIS A 714 19.02 -29.12 25.93
CA HIS A 714 18.95 -30.58 25.87
C HIS A 714 19.83 -31.22 26.96
N GLU A 715 19.21 -31.56 28.10
CA GLU A 715 19.20 -32.95 28.61
C GLU A 715 18.18 -33.09 29.75
N GLY A 716 17.43 -34.19 29.77
CA GLY A 716 16.40 -34.49 30.77
C GLY A 716 14.99 -34.70 30.18
N PHE A 717 14.35 -35.80 30.55
CA PHE A 717 13.05 -36.25 30.01
C PHE A 717 11.86 -35.30 30.29
N MET A 718 12.03 -34.37 31.24
CA MET A 718 11.00 -33.44 31.72
C MET A 718 11.32 -31.96 31.40
N GLY A 719 12.41 -31.67 30.70
CA GLY A 719 12.83 -30.29 30.41
C GLY A 719 12.06 -29.66 29.24
N PRO A 720 11.77 -28.34 29.27
CA PRO A 720 11.25 -27.63 28.11
C PRO A 720 12.30 -27.64 27.00
N ARG A 721 11.92 -28.06 25.80
CA ARG A 721 12.77 -28.03 24.61
C ARG A 721 12.61 -26.69 23.90
N ILE A 722 13.68 -26.16 23.33
CA ILE A 722 13.62 -25.04 22.39
C ILE A 722 13.45 -25.62 20.98
N GLY A 723 12.34 -25.31 20.31
CA GLY A 723 12.19 -25.54 18.87
C GLY A 723 13.12 -24.63 18.03
N PRO A 724 13.18 -24.83 16.69
CA PRO A 724 13.94 -23.95 15.82
C PRO A 724 13.56 -22.47 16.04
N VAL A 725 14.56 -21.59 16.22
CA VAL A 725 14.33 -20.18 16.53
C VAL A 725 13.69 -19.50 15.32
N SER A 726 12.58 -18.78 15.53
CA SER A 726 11.87 -18.05 14.47
C SER A 726 12.19 -16.55 14.47
N CYS A 727 12.37 -15.95 15.65
CA CYS A 727 12.65 -14.52 15.81
C CYS A 727 13.41 -14.25 17.11
N LEU A 728 14.18 -13.16 17.12
CA LEU A 728 14.96 -12.67 18.27
C LEU A 728 14.74 -11.15 18.38
N ALA A 729 14.72 -10.63 19.62
CA ALA A 729 14.72 -9.19 19.86
C ALA A 729 15.42 -8.84 21.17
N PHE A 730 16.37 -7.91 21.12
CA PHE A 730 16.91 -7.28 22.34
C PHE A 730 15.96 -6.21 22.86
N HIS A 731 15.88 -6.07 24.18
CA HIS A 731 15.22 -4.95 24.81
C HIS A 731 16.00 -3.64 24.51
N PRO A 732 15.35 -2.48 24.23
CA PRO A 732 16.04 -1.29 23.74
C PRO A 732 17.13 -0.71 24.66
N TYR A 733 16.97 -0.86 25.97
CA TYR A 733 17.90 -0.35 26.98
C TYR A 733 18.51 -1.47 27.85
N ARG A 734 17.72 -2.13 28.69
CA ARG A 734 18.15 -3.29 29.51
C ARG A 734 18.71 -4.42 28.66
N VAL A 735 19.67 -5.17 29.20
CA VAL A 735 20.33 -6.29 28.50
C VAL A 735 19.52 -7.58 28.67
N SER A 736 18.35 -7.60 28.02
CA SER A 736 17.45 -8.75 27.93
C SER A 736 17.19 -9.13 26.48
N LEU A 737 17.14 -10.43 26.19
CA LEU A 737 16.86 -11.00 24.87
C LEU A 737 15.58 -11.83 24.91
N ALA A 738 14.60 -11.48 24.08
CA ALA A 738 13.46 -12.34 23.80
C ALA A 738 13.76 -13.24 22.61
N ALA A 739 13.30 -14.48 22.69
CA ALA A 739 13.35 -15.45 21.61
C ALA A 739 11.97 -16.08 21.38
N GLY A 740 11.60 -16.21 20.12
CA GLY A 740 10.44 -16.96 19.67
C GLY A 740 10.88 -18.22 18.93
N SER A 741 10.12 -19.31 19.09
CA SER A 741 10.45 -20.61 18.53
C SER A 741 9.28 -21.20 17.72
N MET A 742 9.59 -22.01 16.72
CA MET A 742 8.60 -22.62 15.81
C MET A 742 7.63 -23.64 16.46
N ASP A 743 7.80 -23.95 17.75
CA ASP A 743 6.88 -24.78 18.57
C ASP A 743 5.80 -23.97 19.31
N SER A 744 5.73 -22.66 19.01
CA SER A 744 4.92 -21.62 19.66
C SER A 744 5.38 -21.20 21.06
N SER A 745 6.60 -21.51 21.48
CA SER A 745 7.19 -20.94 22.71
C SER A 745 7.74 -19.52 22.51
N ILE A 746 7.67 -18.74 23.58
CA ILE A 746 8.41 -17.48 23.79
C ILE A 746 9.27 -17.67 25.04
N SER A 747 10.49 -17.13 25.07
CA SER A 747 11.28 -16.99 26.29
C SER A 747 11.99 -15.65 26.35
N VAL A 748 12.23 -15.14 27.57
CA VAL A 748 13.11 -13.98 27.80
C VAL A 748 14.29 -14.39 28.68
N TYR A 749 15.49 -14.01 28.24
CA TYR A 749 16.76 -14.23 28.93
C TYR A 749 17.35 -12.91 29.39
N SER A 750 17.92 -12.90 30.59
CA SER A 750 18.70 -11.79 31.15
C SER A 750 20.09 -12.24 31.59
N ILE A 751 20.91 -11.28 31.99
CA ILE A 751 22.14 -11.54 32.75
C ILE A 751 21.74 -12.19 34.09
N ASP A 752 22.51 -13.17 34.58
CA ASP A 752 22.33 -13.75 35.93
C ASP A 752 22.61 -12.68 37.01
N PRO A 753 21.64 -12.32 37.88
CA PRO A 753 21.83 -11.32 38.92
C PRO A 753 22.80 -11.74 40.04
N LYS A 754 23.35 -12.97 40.02
CA LYS A 754 24.24 -13.51 41.06
C LYS A 754 25.74 -13.34 40.76
N ARG A 755 26.13 -12.57 39.74
CA ARG A 755 27.53 -12.31 39.33
C ARG A 755 27.79 -10.86 38.94
#